data_AF-A0A6T1ZJD3-F1
#
_entry.id   AF-A0A6T1ZJD3-F1
#
_cell.length_a   1.000
_cell.length_b   1.000
_cell.length_c   1.000
_cell.angle_alpha   90.00
_cell.angle_beta   90.00
_cell.angle_gamma   90.00
#
_symmetry.space_group_name_H-M   'P 1'
#
loop_
_entity.id
_entity.type
_entity.pdbx_description
1 polymer ?
#
loop_
_entity_poly.entity_id
_entity_poly.type
_entity_poly.pdbx_seq_one_letter_code
_entity_poly.pdbx_strand_id
1 'polypeptide(L)'
;MAVSQCGCNGAHQRFLTMPELAGRTHALFICNMIGDATSGKPIAKERAQTGGMCPKTGCFGNLNFGVPVRLKAEVGLVRHWDVQAYTTDASNARNLQGVLGGGALACQDGLENHFTMLGLRPRQDGEPESTVNGVICMAYSDDELATAKAFYATSAGSVLIKLPATHFEAVSWPSMPPNTPHVYCVVTTSDTFQPPTFDSPILQTYLDAILTDFMAYGEDFAEEFIKTTRGWSRYWLDDREEDLANRLDDAEGEYEYEHVMHLLNRCAPGADGRRPIATYAQYHVCPPEPVEDPTEKTECTGFIKQKGTNYFCFGMGSLINTPSRVGTAGKVAQCAIPIAISKDYEFCPCWNFQNRAGGSQLTAGGMVKRRDPRNKTPDAETVGVVYPGPDDEAKMLAQDEREIGYTRYNIPLECMRSLGWQPLPQGVTVFQYVPNTELDDDHPARTRNPDGTPSPRASFPSREYPLPQTYVDVCILGCLEYSRQFATKWIEGFVGWPSADNPFWLNDRPYSRQPWLHEPRHKEIDDLLASVLPGAYACRSLPARFAEHYLCGAAARQPVDVTYTSYKARNREVARVAVRRPRHFVFEYRERIGAERWGAVAKAPEDMVLSLACRLGPEAGYRRSMCLRNSYGFTAPALMRDVGGARGVNGLLYVAPMAWLRDGEAPGPDADLFLGEGLERVELSPEHFEVLNNWMTIPPGATIYTYVAATPQPPSFDFPIRQSLIDTILGGCLQHSMGADFCAEWVDTTDGWALPDGRVYWLNDRHIGRRPWMALGGSYKIFDRLVYESTSPCVPEGVLLQRRLPEEYTMVQVSDGAVSAFSQLKAQDLEDMFLSADVEHNGSRTVHEIQAELRRRGRVPLLEMLAHTFKALGVEDDEEYTLQEFLMLLGLLED
;
A
#
# COMPACT_ATOMS: atom_id res chain seq x y z
N MET A 1 26.26 46.10 7.60
CA MET A 1 24.83 46.35 7.30
C MET A 1 24.26 45.06 6.74
N ALA A 2 23.19 44.59 7.38
CA ALA A 2 22.75 43.20 7.39
C ALA A 2 21.99 42.77 6.12
N VAL A 3 22.23 41.54 5.69
CA VAL A 3 21.22 40.67 5.07
C VAL A 3 21.37 39.30 5.71
N SER A 4 20.25 38.81 6.23
CA SER A 4 20.08 37.71 7.17
C SER A 4 20.45 36.34 6.59
N GLN A 5 21.20 35.58 7.38
CA GLN A 5 21.32 34.13 7.27
C GLN A 5 19.95 33.48 7.52
N CYS A 6 19.40 32.80 6.51
CA CYS A 6 18.37 31.79 6.72
C CYS A 6 19.10 30.51 7.13
N GLY A 7 19.08 30.21 8.43
CA GLY A 7 19.68 29.01 8.99
C GLY A 7 18.80 27.79 8.71
N CYS A 8 19.10 27.07 7.64
CA CYS A 8 18.62 25.70 7.45
C CYS A 8 19.69 24.75 8.01
N ASN A 9 19.52 24.30 9.25
CA ASN A 9 20.30 23.19 9.83
C ASN A 9 19.90 21.88 9.14
N GLY A 10 20.47 21.60 7.97
CA GLY A 10 20.42 20.29 7.34
C GLY A 10 21.64 19.47 7.76
N ALA A 11 21.59 18.80 8.91
CA ALA A 11 22.59 17.79 9.25
C ALA A 11 22.43 16.61 8.27
N HIS A 12 23.38 16.45 7.36
CA HIS A 12 23.39 15.33 6.43
C HIS A 12 23.60 14.01 7.20
N GLN A 13 22.65 13.07 7.10
CA GLN A 13 22.85 11.69 7.54
C GLN A 13 24.05 11.11 6.78
N ARG A 14 25.15 10.80 7.48
CA ARG A 14 26.30 10.12 6.90
C ARG A 14 25.98 8.62 6.81
N PHE A 15 25.64 8.17 5.60
CA PHE A 15 25.53 6.74 5.31
C PHE A 15 26.92 6.13 5.24
N LEU A 16 27.05 4.92 5.79
CA LEU A 16 28.28 4.15 5.67
C LEU A 16 28.42 3.66 4.23
N THR A 17 29.63 3.77 3.71
CA THR A 17 30.01 3.12 2.46
C THR A 17 30.08 1.60 2.66
N MET A 18 29.89 0.82 1.60
CA MET A 18 29.95 -0.65 1.68
C MET A 18 31.28 -1.17 2.26
N PRO A 19 32.46 -0.57 1.96
CA PRO A 19 33.72 -0.92 2.63
C PRO A 19 33.72 -0.61 4.13
N GLU A 20 33.10 0.49 4.57
CA GLU A 20 32.98 0.81 6.01
C GLU A 20 32.09 -0.22 6.72
N LEU A 21 31.04 -0.73 6.07
CA LEU A 21 30.21 -1.83 6.61
C LEU A 21 30.99 -3.15 6.73
N ALA A 22 31.81 -3.48 5.73
CA ALA A 22 32.64 -4.68 5.75
C ALA A 22 33.76 -4.63 6.81
N GLY A 23 34.17 -3.42 7.23
CA GLY A 23 35.20 -3.20 8.25
C GLY A 23 34.72 -3.25 9.70
N ARG A 24 33.41 -3.38 9.96
CA ARG A 24 32.86 -3.46 11.33
C ARG A 24 33.07 -4.85 11.93
N THR A 25 33.68 -4.92 13.10
CA THR A 25 34.06 -6.17 13.77
C THR A 25 33.24 -6.50 15.02
N HIS A 26 32.38 -5.58 15.46
CA HIS A 26 31.59 -5.73 16.69
C HIS A 26 30.10 -5.88 16.38
N ALA A 27 29.46 -6.81 17.08
CA ALA A 27 28.03 -7.04 17.00
C ALA A 27 27.37 -6.89 18.38
N LEU A 28 26.10 -6.46 18.40
CA LEU A 28 25.28 -6.35 19.60
C LEU A 28 24.14 -7.36 19.54
N PHE A 29 23.92 -8.10 20.62
CA PHE A 29 22.71 -8.88 20.84
C PHE A 29 21.66 -8.06 21.57
N ILE A 30 20.47 -7.98 20.98
CA ILE A 30 19.32 -7.26 21.50
C ILE A 30 18.21 -8.27 21.75
N CYS A 31 17.89 -8.52 23.02
CA CYS A 31 16.84 -9.46 23.43
C CYS A 31 15.54 -8.78 23.89
N ASN A 32 15.53 -7.44 23.88
CA ASN A 32 14.48 -6.54 24.31
C ASN A 32 14.65 -5.27 23.47
N MET A 33 13.96 -5.19 22.33
CA MET A 33 13.93 -3.95 21.56
C MET A 33 13.26 -2.90 22.44
N ILE A 34 13.87 -1.72 22.60
CA ILE A 34 13.19 -0.60 23.24
C ILE A 34 12.23 -0.07 22.18
N GLY A 35 11.07 -0.71 22.08
CA GLY A 35 9.91 -0.14 21.42
C GLY A 35 9.67 1.26 21.97
N ASP A 36 9.14 2.14 21.14
CA ASP A 36 8.88 3.55 21.44
C ASP A 36 7.79 3.69 22.52
N ALA A 37 8.08 3.34 23.77
CA ALA A 37 7.21 3.62 24.92
C ALA A 37 7.11 5.13 25.20
N THR A 38 7.82 5.96 24.43
CA THR A 38 7.63 7.41 24.34
C THR A 38 6.70 7.75 23.19
N SER A 39 5.41 7.54 23.38
CA SER A 39 4.38 8.07 22.48
C SER A 39 4.59 9.59 22.25
N GLY A 40 4.89 9.96 21.00
CA GLY A 40 4.46 11.24 20.44
C GLY A 40 5.37 12.48 20.47
N LYS A 41 6.71 12.42 20.55
CA LYS A 41 7.55 13.65 20.45
C LYS A 41 8.78 13.64 19.51
N PRO A 42 9.19 14.82 18.99
CA PRO A 42 10.22 14.99 17.93
C PRO A 42 11.68 14.67 18.34
N ILE A 43 11.93 14.37 19.63
CA ILE A 43 13.29 14.34 20.19
C ILE A 43 14.09 13.10 19.72
N ALA A 44 13.42 11.95 19.51
CA ALA A 44 14.05 10.78 18.89
C ALA A 44 14.42 11.03 17.42
N LYS A 45 13.63 11.87 16.73
CA LYS A 45 13.88 12.30 15.34
C LYS A 45 15.11 13.22 15.27
N GLU A 46 15.29 14.10 16.25
CA GLU A 46 16.40 15.07 16.32
C GLU A 46 17.76 14.42 16.66
N ARG A 47 17.78 13.38 17.52
CA ARG A 47 19.01 12.61 17.82
C ARG A 47 19.41 11.63 16.71
N ALA A 48 18.45 11.02 16.02
CA ALA A 48 18.73 10.19 14.84
C ALA A 48 19.25 11.01 13.65
N GLN A 49 18.87 12.29 13.55
CA GLN A 49 19.37 13.23 12.52
C GLN A 49 20.79 13.72 12.77
N THR A 50 21.30 13.64 14.01
CA THR A 50 22.65 14.12 14.39
C THR A 50 23.71 13.00 14.46
N GLY A 51 23.38 11.78 14.00
CA GLY A 51 24.30 10.64 14.03
C GLY A 51 24.44 9.98 15.41
N GLY A 52 23.49 10.21 16.32
CA GLY A 52 23.43 9.54 17.62
C GLY A 52 22.93 8.10 17.50
N MET A 53 23.27 7.28 18.50
CA MET A 53 22.80 5.91 18.65
C MET A 53 21.26 5.87 18.66
N CYS A 54 20.65 5.02 17.83
CA CYS A 54 19.20 4.87 17.83
C CYS A 54 18.75 4.22 19.16
N PRO A 55 17.87 4.85 19.95
CA PRO A 55 17.38 4.25 21.19
C PRO A 55 16.64 2.92 20.94
N LYS A 56 15.98 2.78 19.78
CA LYS A 56 15.19 1.58 19.42
C LYS A 56 16.06 0.34 19.21
N THR A 57 17.18 0.50 18.52
CA THR A 57 18.04 -0.61 18.09
C THR A 57 19.41 -0.62 18.79
N GLY A 58 19.76 0.41 19.57
CA GLY A 58 21.12 0.62 20.06
C GLY A 58 22.17 0.79 18.94
N CYS A 59 21.76 0.81 17.67
CA CYS A 59 22.67 0.79 16.52
C CYS A 59 22.87 2.19 15.95
N PHE A 60 24.03 2.38 15.31
CA PHE A 60 24.33 3.58 14.52
C PHE A 60 23.92 3.36 13.06
N GLY A 61 23.10 4.26 12.52
CA GLY A 61 22.56 4.18 11.15
C GLY A 61 21.29 3.34 11.03
N ASN A 62 20.55 3.52 9.92
CA ASN A 62 19.28 2.82 9.60
C ASN A 62 19.48 1.33 9.24
N LEU A 63 20.44 0.63 9.86
CA LEU A 63 20.66 -0.79 9.63
C LEU A 63 19.55 -1.60 10.30
N ASN A 64 18.41 -1.70 9.61
CA ASN A 64 17.22 -2.45 10.04
C ASN A 64 17.37 -3.98 9.87
N PHE A 65 18.59 -4.50 9.73
CA PHE A 65 18.84 -5.90 9.37
C PHE A 65 19.57 -6.62 10.50
N GLY A 66 18.81 -7.31 11.32
CA GLY A 66 19.36 -8.13 12.39
C GLY A 66 19.23 -9.63 12.10
N VAL A 67 20.18 -10.41 12.61
CA VAL A 67 20.12 -11.88 12.55
C VAL A 67 19.30 -12.35 13.75
N PRO A 68 18.14 -13.00 13.55
CA PRO A 68 17.46 -13.61 14.67
C PRO A 68 18.30 -14.80 15.13
N VAL A 69 18.67 -14.78 16.41
CA VAL A 69 19.50 -15.78 17.04
C VAL A 69 18.90 -16.24 18.35
N ARG A 70 19.44 -17.34 18.84
CA ARG A 70 19.24 -17.88 20.17
C ARG A 70 20.56 -17.88 20.92
N LEU A 71 20.58 -17.24 22.08
CA LEU A 71 21.64 -17.40 23.07
C LEU A 71 21.44 -18.74 23.78
N LYS A 72 22.49 -19.57 23.80
CA LYS A 72 22.47 -20.90 24.42
C LYS A 72 22.30 -20.82 25.94
N ALA A 73 21.59 -21.80 26.49
CA ALA A 73 21.32 -21.89 27.92
C ALA A 73 22.60 -22.01 28.78
N GLU A 74 23.64 -22.66 28.26
CA GLU A 74 24.94 -22.86 28.95
C GLU A 74 25.66 -21.54 29.32
N VAL A 75 25.26 -20.42 28.72
CA VAL A 75 25.78 -19.09 29.05
C VAL A 75 25.32 -18.63 30.44
N GLY A 76 24.20 -19.15 30.94
CA GLY A 76 23.66 -18.81 32.26
C GLY A 76 23.06 -17.41 32.33
N LEU A 77 22.49 -16.91 31.22
CA LEU A 77 21.71 -15.66 31.20
C LEU A 77 20.23 -15.96 30.97
N VAL A 78 19.35 -15.20 31.63
CA VAL A 78 17.90 -15.35 31.52
C VAL A 78 17.23 -13.99 31.23
N ARG A 79 16.16 -14.00 30.44
CA ARG A 79 15.34 -12.80 30.20
C ARG A 79 14.26 -12.70 31.27
N HIS A 80 14.16 -11.56 31.94
CA HIS A 80 13.27 -11.40 33.10
C HIS A 80 12.69 -9.98 33.17
N TRP A 81 11.45 -9.84 33.66
CA TRP A 81 10.85 -8.55 34.02
C TRP A 81 11.42 -8.08 35.37
N ASP A 82 12.43 -7.22 35.36
CA ASP A 82 13.10 -6.81 36.61
C ASP A 82 13.84 -5.46 36.57
N VAL A 83 13.71 -4.71 35.48
CA VAL A 83 14.38 -3.41 35.32
C VAL A 83 13.37 -2.30 35.52
N GLN A 84 13.32 -1.68 36.69
CA GLN A 84 12.49 -0.49 36.89
C GLN A 84 13.11 0.70 36.15
N ALA A 85 12.35 1.24 35.19
CA ALA A 85 12.73 2.45 34.49
C ALA A 85 12.30 3.69 35.29
N TYR A 86 13.18 4.70 35.32
CA TYR A 86 12.89 6.00 35.89
C TYR A 86 12.85 7.02 34.76
N THR A 87 11.74 7.71 34.56
CA THR A 87 11.72 8.89 33.69
C THR A 87 12.22 10.10 34.49
N THR A 88 12.84 11.06 33.82
CA THR A 88 13.09 12.41 34.35
C THR A 88 12.33 13.47 33.54
N ASP A 89 11.34 13.04 32.75
CA ASP A 89 10.51 13.88 31.90
C ASP A 89 9.08 13.99 32.47
N ALA A 90 8.88 15.07 33.23
CA ALA A 90 7.61 15.47 33.84
C ALA A 90 6.42 15.60 32.87
N SER A 91 6.62 15.49 31.54
CA SER A 91 5.52 15.52 30.57
C SER A 91 4.79 14.19 30.39
N ASN A 92 5.48 13.04 30.53
CA ASN A 92 4.84 11.72 30.53
C ASN A 92 4.14 11.41 31.86
N ALA A 93 4.63 11.99 32.97
CA ALA A 93 4.04 11.89 34.30
C ALA A 93 2.60 12.44 34.39
N ARG A 94 2.23 13.44 33.57
CA ARG A 94 0.93 14.11 33.67
C ARG A 94 -0.25 13.32 33.09
N ASN A 95 -0.03 12.46 32.10
CA ASN A 95 -1.12 11.72 31.45
C ASN A 95 -1.59 10.55 32.33
N LEU A 96 -0.68 9.77 32.91
CA LEU A 96 -1.00 8.70 33.87
C LEU A 96 -1.59 9.23 35.19
N GLN A 97 -1.17 10.41 35.66
CA GLN A 97 -1.77 11.07 36.84
C GLN A 97 -3.25 11.44 36.64
N GLY A 98 -3.68 11.70 35.41
CA GLY A 98 -5.07 12.01 35.10
C GLY A 98 -5.99 10.78 35.22
N VAL A 99 -5.47 9.59 34.91
CA VAL A 99 -6.25 8.34 34.85
C VAL A 99 -6.28 7.59 36.19
N LEU A 100 -5.22 7.68 37.00
CA LEU A 100 -5.15 7.00 38.31
C LEU A 100 -5.96 7.70 39.43
N GLY A 101 -6.75 8.73 39.09
CA GLY A 101 -7.59 9.46 40.03
C GLY A 101 -6.76 10.35 40.96
N GLY A 102 -6.85 11.67 40.77
CA GLY A 102 -6.09 12.71 41.47
C GLY A 102 -6.36 12.85 42.98
N GLY A 103 -6.46 11.75 43.74
CA GLY A 103 -6.80 11.77 45.16
C GLY A 103 -5.93 10.92 46.10
N ALA A 104 -5.07 10.01 45.63
CA ALA A 104 -4.38 9.08 46.55
C ALA A 104 -2.86 8.87 46.36
N LEU A 105 -2.26 9.32 45.25
CA LEU A 105 -0.80 9.22 45.04
C LEU A 105 -0.22 10.61 44.71
N ALA A 106 -0.37 11.55 45.64
CA ALA A 106 0.58 12.65 45.71
C ALA A 106 1.90 12.08 46.25
N CYS A 107 2.76 11.56 45.36
CA CYS A 107 4.16 11.30 45.70
C CYS A 107 4.76 12.61 46.19
N GLN A 108 4.97 12.72 47.51
CA GLN A 108 5.47 13.93 48.15
C GLN A 108 6.94 14.24 47.84
N ASP A 109 7.66 13.41 47.09
CA ASP A 109 9.11 13.56 46.87
C ASP A 109 9.56 13.29 45.41
N GLY A 110 8.93 13.88 44.41
CA GLY A 110 9.54 14.04 43.07
C GLY A 110 9.90 12.77 42.28
N LEU A 111 9.29 11.63 42.58
CA LEU A 111 9.48 10.37 41.84
C LEU A 111 8.49 10.28 40.67
N GLU A 112 9.02 10.18 39.46
CA GLU A 112 8.27 10.09 38.19
C GLU A 112 8.03 8.64 37.77
N ASN A 113 6.94 8.42 37.02
CA ASN A 113 6.40 7.14 36.52
C ASN A 113 7.40 5.98 36.45
N HIS A 114 7.10 4.91 37.18
CA HIS A 114 7.85 3.66 37.10
C HIS A 114 7.07 2.65 36.28
N PHE A 115 7.74 1.97 35.36
CA PHE A 115 7.27 0.72 34.78
C PHE A 115 8.42 -0.27 34.76
N THR A 116 8.10 -1.56 34.71
CA THR A 116 9.11 -2.61 34.66
C THR A 116 9.42 -2.97 33.21
N MET A 117 10.68 -2.80 32.84
CA MET A 117 11.25 -3.24 31.57
C MET A 117 11.82 -4.65 31.68
N LEU A 118 11.91 -5.31 30.53
CA LEU A 118 12.65 -6.56 30.38
C LEU A 118 14.15 -6.29 30.48
N GLY A 119 14.86 -7.15 31.21
CA GLY A 119 16.31 -7.20 31.29
C GLY A 119 16.85 -8.58 30.93
N LEU A 120 18.16 -8.64 30.68
CA LEU A 120 18.93 -9.87 30.62
C LEU A 120 19.83 -9.90 31.84
N ARG A 121 19.81 -10.97 32.63
CA ARG A 121 20.64 -11.07 33.84
C ARG A 121 21.25 -12.45 34.03
N PRO A 122 22.29 -12.59 34.88
CA PRO A 122 22.73 -13.89 35.33
C PRO A 122 21.60 -14.72 35.94
N ARG A 123 21.58 -16.01 35.61
CA ARG A 123 20.70 -17.00 36.21
C ARG A 123 21.00 -17.13 37.71
N GLN A 124 19.95 -17.19 38.53
CA GLN A 124 20.02 -17.41 39.97
C GLN A 124 19.86 -18.89 40.34
N ASP A 125 20.29 -19.26 41.55
CA ASP A 125 20.16 -20.63 42.05
C ASP A 125 18.68 -21.04 42.13
N GLY A 126 18.37 -22.20 41.53
CA GLY A 126 17.00 -22.72 41.47
C GLY A 126 16.24 -22.37 40.19
N GLU A 127 16.74 -21.44 39.37
CA GLU A 127 16.15 -21.14 38.07
C GLU A 127 16.51 -22.21 37.03
N PRO A 128 15.54 -22.65 36.19
CA PRO A 128 15.81 -23.59 35.13
C PRO A 128 16.74 -22.98 34.08
N GLU A 129 17.48 -23.84 33.39
CA GLU A 129 18.21 -23.43 32.19
C GLU A 129 17.21 -22.97 31.12
N SER A 130 17.51 -21.82 30.52
CA SER A 130 16.66 -21.21 29.49
C SER A 130 17.52 -20.62 28.40
N THR A 131 17.09 -20.81 27.16
CA THR A 131 17.65 -20.06 26.04
C THR A 131 17.04 -18.66 25.98
N VAL A 132 17.71 -17.72 25.32
CA VAL A 132 17.18 -16.37 25.10
C VAL A 132 17.26 -16.04 23.63
N ASN A 133 16.12 -15.96 22.95
CA ASN A 133 16.09 -15.49 21.57
C ASN A 133 16.22 -13.95 21.49
N GLY A 134 16.63 -13.45 20.34
CA GLY A 134 16.80 -12.04 20.12
C GLY A 134 17.46 -11.79 18.79
N VAL A 135 17.90 -10.56 18.58
CA VAL A 135 18.38 -10.13 17.27
C VAL A 135 19.82 -9.63 17.43
N ILE A 136 20.72 -10.14 16.59
CA ILE A 136 22.07 -9.60 16.49
C ILE A 136 22.11 -8.55 15.39
N CYS A 137 22.46 -7.33 15.78
CA CYS A 137 22.70 -6.25 14.85
C CYS A 137 24.21 -6.01 14.71
N MET A 138 24.68 -5.89 13.46
CA MET A 138 26.07 -5.56 13.13
C MET A 138 26.25 -4.06 13.18
N ALA A 139 26.98 -3.50 14.15
CA ALA A 139 26.85 -2.05 14.29
C ALA A 139 27.94 -1.25 15.00
N TYR A 140 29.14 -1.75 15.30
CA TYR A 140 30.14 -0.84 15.87
C TYR A 140 31.53 -0.93 15.25
N SER A 141 32.04 0.24 14.87
CA SER A 141 33.46 0.59 15.00
C SER A 141 33.86 0.64 16.48
N ASP A 142 35.15 0.70 16.77
CA ASP A 142 35.64 0.80 18.15
C ASP A 142 35.06 2.02 18.89
N ASP A 143 34.94 3.16 18.22
CA ASP A 143 34.43 4.43 18.79
C ASP A 143 32.93 4.36 19.10
N GLU A 144 32.15 3.75 18.21
CA GLU A 144 30.71 3.58 18.42
C GLU A 144 30.43 2.59 19.55
N LEU A 145 31.25 1.53 19.67
CA LEU A 145 31.15 0.58 20.79
C LEU A 145 31.50 1.26 22.11
N ALA A 146 32.50 2.14 22.14
CA ALA A 146 32.82 2.93 23.31
C ALA A 146 31.65 3.85 23.72
N THR A 147 30.98 4.44 22.73
CA THR A 147 29.77 5.26 22.95
C THR A 147 28.61 4.42 23.51
N ALA A 148 28.36 3.24 22.94
CA ALA A 148 27.34 2.32 23.43
C ALA A 148 27.64 1.87 24.88
N LYS A 149 28.89 1.53 25.19
CA LYS A 149 29.32 1.20 26.56
C LYS A 149 29.06 2.34 27.53
N ALA A 150 29.38 3.58 27.15
CA ALA A 150 29.12 4.74 27.98
C ALA A 150 27.62 4.95 28.21
N PHE A 151 26.80 4.82 27.16
CA PHE A 151 25.35 4.92 27.27
C PHE A 151 24.78 3.90 28.27
N TYR A 152 25.03 2.60 28.06
CA TYR A 152 24.47 1.56 28.92
C TYR A 152 24.98 1.64 30.36
N ALA A 153 26.23 2.07 30.59
CA ALA A 153 26.75 2.31 31.94
C ALA A 153 25.99 3.42 32.68
N THR A 154 25.41 4.38 31.95
CA THR A 154 24.61 5.48 32.53
C THR A 154 23.11 5.21 32.55
N SER A 155 22.61 4.25 31.77
CA SER A 155 21.19 3.94 31.62
C SER A 155 20.83 2.64 32.35
N ALA A 156 20.03 2.76 33.42
CA ALA A 156 19.36 1.63 34.08
C ALA A 156 20.27 0.53 34.67
N GLY A 157 21.51 0.88 35.09
CA GLY A 157 22.42 -0.07 35.75
C GLY A 157 22.75 -1.29 34.90
N SER A 158 22.86 -1.12 33.58
CA SER A 158 23.22 -2.18 32.64
C SER A 158 24.69 -2.11 32.26
N VAL A 159 25.28 -3.26 31.92
CA VAL A 159 26.65 -3.37 31.43
C VAL A 159 26.69 -4.18 30.14
N LEU A 160 27.61 -3.83 29.24
CA LEU A 160 27.90 -4.65 28.07
C LEU A 160 28.91 -5.74 28.43
N ILE A 161 28.48 -6.99 28.42
CA ILE A 161 29.39 -8.13 28.52
C ILE A 161 29.76 -8.63 27.12
N LYS A 162 30.95 -9.22 26.99
CA LYS A 162 31.46 -9.75 25.73
C LYS A 162 31.38 -11.27 25.75
N LEU A 163 30.60 -11.85 24.84
CA LEU A 163 30.42 -13.30 24.72
C LEU A 163 31.02 -13.84 23.42
N PRO A 164 31.57 -15.06 23.38
CA PRO A 164 31.94 -15.73 22.14
C PRO A 164 30.74 -15.89 21.20
N ALA A 165 30.94 -15.70 19.89
CA ALA A 165 29.88 -15.89 18.90
C ALA A 165 29.35 -17.33 18.84
N THR A 166 30.15 -18.31 19.27
CA THR A 166 29.75 -19.73 19.39
C THR A 166 28.66 -19.98 20.43
N HIS A 167 28.38 -19.01 21.31
CA HIS A 167 27.26 -19.05 22.25
C HIS A 167 25.92 -18.70 21.60
N PHE A 168 25.92 -18.26 20.34
CA PHE A 168 24.71 -17.90 19.60
C PHE A 168 24.47 -18.90 18.47
N GLU A 169 23.20 -19.23 18.28
CA GLU A 169 22.70 -20.07 17.20
C GLU A 169 21.78 -19.21 16.33
N ALA A 170 22.04 -19.10 15.03
CA ALA A 170 21.10 -18.46 14.12
C ALA A 170 19.83 -19.33 13.98
N VAL A 171 18.66 -18.75 14.22
CA VAL A 171 17.38 -19.49 14.18
C VAL A 171 16.60 -19.30 12.88
N SER A 172 17.17 -18.57 11.92
CA SER A 172 16.63 -18.46 10.56
C SER A 172 17.74 -18.54 9.50
N TRP A 173 17.41 -18.21 8.24
CA TRP A 173 18.32 -18.35 7.11
C TRP A 173 19.57 -17.43 7.12
N PRO A 174 19.58 -16.20 7.68
CA PRO A 174 20.78 -15.38 7.74
C PRO A 174 21.80 -16.01 8.67
N SER A 175 23.03 -16.16 8.19
CA SER A 175 24.12 -16.68 8.99
C SER A 175 24.65 -15.63 9.96
N MET A 176 25.31 -16.08 11.03
CA MET A 176 26.12 -15.22 11.87
C MET A 176 27.18 -14.47 11.03
N PRO A 177 27.52 -13.22 11.39
CA PRO A 177 28.56 -12.47 10.70
C PRO A 177 29.90 -13.21 10.79
N PRO A 178 30.59 -13.50 9.66
CA PRO A 178 31.73 -14.41 9.64
C PRO A 178 32.96 -13.89 10.38
N ASN A 179 33.11 -12.56 10.52
CA ASN A 179 34.25 -11.90 11.15
C ASN A 179 33.96 -11.41 12.58
N THR A 180 32.90 -11.91 13.21
CA THR A 180 32.48 -11.51 14.55
C THR A 180 32.82 -12.62 15.53
N PRO A 181 34.03 -12.65 16.13
CA PRO A 181 34.39 -13.67 17.11
C PRO A 181 33.62 -13.50 18.42
N HIS A 182 33.09 -12.29 18.68
CA HIS A 182 32.37 -11.98 19.90
C HIS A 182 31.18 -11.08 19.65
N VAL A 183 30.15 -11.25 20.47
CA VAL A 183 28.93 -10.45 20.47
C VAL A 183 28.81 -9.78 21.84
N TYR A 184 28.46 -8.50 21.86
CA TYR A 184 28.19 -7.77 23.08
C TYR A 184 26.73 -7.97 23.49
N CYS A 185 26.47 -8.24 24.77
CA CYS A 185 25.12 -8.35 25.32
C CYS A 185 24.93 -7.28 26.39
N VAL A 186 23.78 -6.60 26.36
CA VAL A 186 23.35 -5.72 27.45
C VAL A 186 22.85 -6.60 28.58
N VAL A 187 23.47 -6.52 29.75
CA VAL A 187 23.13 -7.30 30.94
C VAL A 187 22.90 -6.37 32.11
N THR A 188 21.75 -6.51 32.76
CA THR A 188 21.39 -5.77 33.97
C THR A 188 22.25 -6.21 35.14
N THR A 189 22.75 -5.26 35.94
CA THR A 189 23.49 -5.57 37.17
C THR A 189 22.53 -6.02 38.29
N SER A 190 23.03 -6.83 39.23
CA SER A 190 22.24 -7.37 40.34
C SER A 190 21.60 -6.29 41.21
N ASP A 191 22.24 -5.13 41.30
CA ASP A 191 21.89 -4.07 42.25
C ASP A 191 20.68 -3.25 41.78
N THR A 192 20.28 -3.43 40.52
CA THR A 192 19.11 -2.77 39.91
C THR A 192 17.91 -3.70 39.74
N PHE A 193 17.99 -4.94 40.23
CA PHE A 193 16.91 -5.92 40.13
C PHE A 193 15.75 -5.55 41.05
N GLN A 194 14.60 -5.21 40.47
CA GLN A 194 13.34 -5.11 41.20
C GLN A 194 12.19 -5.73 40.40
N PRO A 195 11.45 -6.71 40.95
CA PRO A 195 10.33 -7.32 40.25
C PRO A 195 9.22 -6.30 39.99
N PRO A 196 8.28 -6.58 39.05
CA PRO A 196 7.15 -5.70 38.83
C PRO A 196 6.35 -5.51 40.10
N THR A 197 6.00 -4.27 40.39
CA THR A 197 5.20 -3.87 41.54
C THR A 197 3.94 -3.15 41.08
N PHE A 198 3.03 -2.86 42.00
CA PHE A 198 1.88 -2.03 41.69
C PHE A 198 2.28 -0.69 41.08
N ASP A 199 3.29 -0.03 41.68
CA ASP A 199 3.79 1.27 41.24
C ASP A 199 4.68 1.18 39.99
N SER A 200 5.17 -0.01 39.66
CA SER A 200 6.04 -0.28 38.51
C SER A 200 5.53 -1.48 37.69
N PRO A 201 4.36 -1.38 37.06
CA PRO A 201 3.76 -2.51 36.34
C PRO A 201 4.53 -2.87 35.06
N ILE A 202 4.23 -4.07 34.54
CA ILE A 202 4.45 -4.38 33.13
C ILE A 202 3.38 -3.65 32.32
N LEU A 203 3.78 -2.83 31.36
CA LEU A 203 2.86 -2.15 30.44
C LEU A 203 2.58 -3.01 29.21
N GLN A 204 1.32 -3.14 28.83
CA GLN A 204 0.90 -3.90 27.66
C GLN A 204 1.39 -3.25 26.36
N THR A 205 1.32 -1.92 26.23
CA THR A 205 1.80 -1.20 25.03
C THR A 205 3.30 -1.41 24.77
N TYR A 206 4.11 -1.46 25.83
CA TYR A 206 5.55 -1.78 25.75
C TYR A 206 5.78 -3.21 25.22
N LEU A 207 5.01 -4.17 25.75
CA LEU A 207 5.08 -5.56 25.31
C LEU A 207 4.57 -5.75 23.87
N ASP A 208 3.50 -5.05 23.49
CA ASP A 208 2.96 -5.07 22.14
C ASP A 208 3.98 -4.60 21.12
N ALA A 209 4.73 -3.54 21.42
CA ALA A 209 5.79 -3.06 20.55
C ALA A 209 6.88 -4.13 20.33
N ILE A 210 7.31 -4.81 21.39
CA ILE A 210 8.30 -5.89 21.29
C ILE A 210 7.75 -7.07 20.49
N LEU A 211 6.52 -7.51 20.78
CA LEU A 211 5.93 -8.65 20.12
C LEU A 211 5.63 -8.38 18.65
N THR A 212 5.23 -7.16 18.30
CA THR A 212 5.05 -6.75 16.90
C THR A 212 6.36 -6.88 16.11
N ASP A 213 7.47 -6.42 16.69
CA ASP A 213 8.79 -6.57 16.08
C ASP A 213 9.24 -8.04 16.02
N PHE A 214 8.99 -8.82 17.07
CA PHE A 214 9.38 -10.24 17.11
C PHE A 214 8.55 -11.11 16.16
N MET A 215 7.26 -10.80 15.99
CA MET A 215 6.39 -11.46 15.01
C MET A 215 6.87 -11.25 13.57
N ALA A 216 7.66 -10.19 13.31
CA ALA A 216 8.26 -9.98 12.00
C ALA A 216 9.30 -11.07 11.64
N TYR A 217 9.86 -11.75 12.64
CA TYR A 217 10.75 -12.90 12.48
C TYR A 217 10.01 -14.25 12.54
N GLY A 218 8.70 -14.25 12.78
CA GLY A 218 7.84 -15.43 12.87
C GLY A 218 7.09 -15.54 14.19
N GLU A 219 5.88 -16.12 14.16
CA GLU A 219 5.08 -16.38 15.37
C GLU A 219 5.80 -17.32 16.35
N ASP A 220 6.56 -18.29 15.85
CA ASP A 220 7.42 -19.17 16.64
C ASP A 220 8.55 -18.42 17.36
N PHE A 221 9.07 -17.36 16.74
CA PHE A 221 10.06 -16.47 17.35
C PHE A 221 9.45 -15.63 18.49
N ALA A 222 8.27 -15.06 18.28
CA ALA A 222 7.54 -14.35 19.33
C ALA A 222 7.08 -15.29 20.46
N GLU A 223 6.68 -16.52 20.14
CA GLU A 223 6.29 -17.54 21.11
C GLU A 223 7.47 -17.99 22.00
N GLU A 224 8.64 -18.26 21.41
CA GLU A 224 9.85 -18.55 22.19
C GLU A 224 10.20 -17.37 23.08
N PHE A 225 10.05 -16.13 22.60
CA PHE A 225 10.26 -14.95 23.42
C PHE A 225 9.36 -14.94 24.67
N ILE A 226 8.06 -15.18 24.52
CA ILE A 226 7.13 -15.17 25.65
C ILE A 226 7.46 -16.30 26.63
N LYS A 227 7.65 -17.53 26.13
CA LYS A 227 7.89 -18.72 26.96
C LYS A 227 9.21 -18.68 27.72
N THR A 228 10.25 -18.07 27.14
CA THR A 228 11.57 -17.92 27.78
C THR A 228 11.67 -16.69 28.67
N THR A 229 10.66 -15.82 28.67
CA THR A 229 10.60 -14.64 29.53
C THR A 229 10.07 -15.01 30.91
N ARG A 230 10.79 -14.58 31.95
CA ARG A 230 10.49 -14.83 33.37
C ARG A 230 9.99 -13.57 34.06
N GLY A 231 9.48 -13.74 35.29
CA GLY A 231 9.04 -12.61 36.11
C GLY A 231 7.68 -12.03 35.70
N TRP A 232 6.86 -12.79 34.97
CA TRP A 232 5.46 -12.41 34.74
C TRP A 232 4.77 -12.18 36.07
N SER A 233 4.06 -11.06 36.18
CA SER A 233 3.49 -10.59 37.43
C SER A 233 2.04 -10.23 37.23
N ARG A 234 1.25 -10.36 38.31
CA ARG A 234 -0.11 -9.81 38.37
C ARG A 234 -0.15 -8.29 38.22
N TYR A 235 0.98 -7.62 38.44
CA TYR A 235 1.16 -6.21 38.18
C TYR A 235 1.43 -5.97 36.68
N TRP A 236 0.47 -6.41 35.86
CA TRP A 236 0.46 -6.26 34.42
C TRP A 236 -0.74 -5.39 34.03
N LEU A 237 -0.41 -4.17 33.65
CA LEU A 237 -1.35 -3.12 33.29
C LEU A 237 -1.62 -3.16 31.79
N ASP A 238 -2.89 -3.32 31.43
CA ASP A 238 -3.37 -3.11 30.08
C ASP A 238 -3.70 -1.62 29.88
N ASP A 239 -2.73 -0.89 29.36
CA ASP A 239 -2.77 0.56 29.11
C ASP A 239 -3.23 0.91 27.68
N ARG A 240 -3.71 -0.08 26.91
CA ARG A 240 -4.12 0.12 25.51
C ARG A 240 -5.34 1.01 25.31
N GLU A 241 -6.19 1.22 26.32
CA GLU A 241 -7.40 2.07 26.18
C GLU A 241 -7.07 3.50 25.72
N GLU A 242 -5.90 4.05 26.10
CA GLU A 242 -5.44 5.36 25.61
C GLU A 242 -4.81 5.31 24.20
N ASP A 243 -4.16 4.20 23.83
CA ASP A 243 -3.50 4.04 22.52
C ASP A 243 -4.49 3.68 21.42
N LEU A 244 -5.47 2.81 21.71
CA LEU A 244 -6.56 2.44 20.82
C LEU A 244 -7.37 3.67 20.39
N ALA A 245 -7.72 4.57 21.31
CA ALA A 245 -8.45 5.80 20.98
C ALA A 245 -7.73 6.71 19.97
N ASN A 246 -6.39 6.63 19.89
CA ASN A 246 -5.58 7.41 18.95
C ASN A 246 -5.25 6.66 17.64
N ARG A 247 -5.46 5.33 17.58
CA ARG A 247 -5.05 4.46 16.47
C ARG A 247 -6.22 3.83 15.69
N LEU A 248 -7.44 3.94 16.19
CA LEU A 248 -8.67 3.37 15.59
C LEU A 248 -9.07 3.94 14.22
N ASP A 249 -8.30 4.86 13.62
CA ASP A 249 -8.49 5.27 12.22
C ASP A 249 -7.88 4.27 11.21
N ASP A 250 -7.03 3.33 11.65
CA ASP A 250 -6.33 2.37 10.78
C ASP A 250 -6.81 0.93 11.00
N ALA A 251 -7.56 0.36 10.04
CA ALA A 251 -8.09 -1.02 10.09
C ALA A 251 -6.99 -2.11 10.20
N GLU A 252 -5.74 -1.81 9.81
CA GLU A 252 -4.62 -2.75 9.96
C GLU A 252 -4.15 -2.88 11.42
N GLY A 253 -4.33 -1.85 12.24
CA GLY A 253 -3.90 -1.85 13.64
C GLY A 253 -4.68 -2.85 14.49
N GLU A 254 -5.98 -2.97 14.27
CA GLU A 254 -6.87 -3.85 15.04
C GLU A 254 -6.49 -5.34 14.87
N TYR A 255 -6.11 -5.74 13.65
CA TYR A 255 -5.71 -7.12 13.35
C TYR A 255 -4.40 -7.52 14.03
N GLU A 256 -3.41 -6.63 14.09
CA GLU A 256 -2.12 -6.93 14.73
C GLU A 256 -2.27 -7.13 16.26
N TYR A 257 -3.10 -6.33 16.93
CA TYR A 257 -3.33 -6.50 18.37
C TYR A 257 -4.05 -7.81 18.70
N GLU A 258 -5.09 -8.19 17.96
CA GLU A 258 -5.80 -9.46 18.18
C GLU A 258 -4.86 -10.66 18.05
N HIS A 259 -3.92 -10.62 17.11
CA HIS A 259 -2.92 -11.68 16.96
C HIS A 259 -1.94 -11.72 18.15
N VAL A 260 -1.46 -10.57 18.62
CA VAL A 260 -0.65 -10.48 19.84
C VAL A 260 -1.41 -11.01 21.06
N MET A 261 -2.69 -10.67 21.19
CA MET A 261 -3.53 -11.13 22.30
C MET A 261 -3.72 -12.65 22.28
N HIS A 262 -4.00 -13.22 21.11
CA HIS A 262 -4.11 -14.67 20.96
C HIS A 262 -2.82 -15.37 21.37
N LEU A 263 -1.68 -14.83 20.96
CA LEU A 263 -0.37 -15.37 21.31
C LEU A 263 -0.08 -15.27 22.82
N LEU A 264 -0.36 -14.12 23.44
CA LEU A 264 -0.18 -13.91 24.88
C LEU A 264 -1.06 -14.84 25.71
N ASN A 265 -2.35 -14.95 25.38
CA ASN A 265 -3.28 -15.85 26.09
C ASN A 265 -2.85 -17.32 25.98
N ARG A 266 -2.20 -17.70 24.87
CA ARG A 266 -1.71 -19.05 24.64
C ARG A 266 -0.40 -19.34 25.37
N CYS A 267 0.47 -18.34 25.54
CA CYS A 267 1.88 -18.57 25.86
C CYS A 267 2.37 -17.89 27.15
N ALA A 268 1.78 -16.78 27.58
CA ALA A 268 2.22 -16.03 28.74
C ALA A 268 1.59 -16.62 30.02
N PRO A 269 2.40 -17.06 31.01
CA PRO A 269 1.88 -17.51 32.30
C PRO A 269 1.09 -16.40 32.98
N GLY A 270 -0.16 -16.68 33.36
CA GLY A 270 -1.01 -15.71 34.05
C GLY A 270 -1.42 -14.51 33.18
N ALA A 271 -1.55 -14.68 31.86
CA ALA A 271 -2.17 -13.68 30.98
C ALA A 271 -3.56 -13.22 31.49
N ASP A 272 -4.32 -14.13 32.11
CA ASP A 272 -5.58 -13.84 32.80
C ASP A 272 -5.43 -12.87 33.99
N GLY A 273 -4.22 -12.68 34.47
CA GLY A 273 -3.84 -11.74 35.53
C GLY A 273 -3.68 -10.30 35.05
N ARG A 274 -3.66 -10.06 33.73
CA ARG A 274 -3.65 -8.71 33.14
C ARG A 274 -4.91 -7.94 33.54
N ARG A 275 -4.77 -6.64 33.80
CA ARG A 275 -5.87 -5.79 34.28
C ARG A 275 -6.03 -4.52 33.43
N PRO A 276 -7.25 -4.21 32.98
CA PRO A 276 -7.55 -2.93 32.34
C PRO A 276 -7.19 -1.74 33.23
N ILE A 277 -6.67 -0.67 32.63
CA ILE A 277 -6.30 0.57 33.32
C ILE A 277 -7.42 1.11 34.23
N ALA A 278 -8.68 1.03 33.79
CA ALA A 278 -9.86 1.44 34.55
C ALA A 278 -10.04 0.70 35.90
N THR A 279 -9.49 -0.51 36.02
CA THR A 279 -9.62 -1.36 37.22
C THR A 279 -8.32 -1.55 37.97
N TYR A 280 -7.18 -1.14 37.39
CA TYR A 280 -5.85 -1.40 37.94
C TYR A 280 -5.70 -0.81 39.34
N ALA A 281 -6.17 0.42 39.58
CA ALA A 281 -6.06 1.10 40.87
C ALA A 281 -6.71 0.34 42.06
N GLN A 282 -7.71 -0.51 41.78
CA GLN A 282 -8.42 -1.27 42.81
C GLN A 282 -7.53 -2.37 43.43
N TYR A 283 -6.44 -2.74 42.76
CA TYR A 283 -5.52 -3.79 43.20
C TYR A 283 -4.53 -3.35 44.28
N HIS A 284 -4.36 -2.05 44.53
CA HIS A 284 -3.50 -1.55 45.61
C HIS A 284 -3.95 -2.05 47.00
N VAL A 285 -5.23 -2.46 47.12
CA VAL A 285 -5.88 -2.84 48.39
C VAL A 285 -5.88 -4.37 48.61
N CYS A 286 -5.55 -5.19 47.61
CA CYS A 286 -5.54 -6.65 47.75
C CYS A 286 -4.16 -7.18 48.20
N PRO A 287 -4.09 -8.01 49.28
CA PRO A 287 -2.85 -8.67 49.68
C PRO A 287 -2.21 -9.45 48.52
N PRO A 288 -0.88 -9.61 48.50
CA PRO A 288 -0.20 -10.49 47.54
C PRO A 288 -0.64 -11.94 47.75
N GLU A 289 -1.56 -12.42 46.91
CA GLU A 289 -1.60 -13.83 46.60
C GLU A 289 -0.37 -14.15 45.75
N PRO A 290 0.47 -15.12 46.15
CA PRO A 290 1.62 -15.51 45.35
C PRO A 290 1.11 -16.03 44.00
N VAL A 291 1.56 -15.41 42.92
CA VAL A 291 1.45 -16.03 41.60
C VAL A 291 2.38 -17.23 41.67
N GLU A 292 1.81 -18.44 41.62
CA GLU A 292 2.64 -19.64 41.48
C GLU A 292 3.37 -19.52 40.15
N ASP A 293 4.65 -19.17 40.21
CA ASP A 293 5.56 -19.32 39.07
C ASP A 293 5.46 -20.80 38.68
N PRO A 294 5.11 -21.15 37.42
CA PRO A 294 4.98 -22.55 37.02
C PRO A 294 6.25 -23.31 37.42
N THR A 295 6.16 -24.05 38.52
CA THR A 295 7.26 -24.77 39.18
C THR A 295 7.70 -26.00 38.40
N GLU A 296 7.23 -26.15 37.16
CA GLU A 296 7.70 -27.22 36.30
C GLU A 296 9.16 -26.94 35.91
N LYS A 297 10.02 -27.80 36.44
CA LYS A 297 11.46 -27.95 36.17
C LYS A 297 11.77 -28.33 34.71
N THR A 298 10.93 -27.93 33.76
CA THR A 298 11.14 -28.16 32.34
C THR A 298 12.16 -27.14 31.86
N GLU A 299 13.31 -27.64 31.40
CA GLU A 299 14.25 -26.85 30.60
C GLU A 299 13.46 -26.06 29.55
N CYS A 300 13.55 -24.73 29.60
CA CYS A 300 12.88 -23.89 28.62
C CYS A 300 13.83 -23.71 27.43
N THR A 301 14.04 -24.80 26.71
CA THR A 301 14.84 -24.82 25.50
C THR A 301 13.98 -24.35 24.33
N GLY A 302 14.51 -23.40 23.56
CA GLY A 302 13.86 -22.90 22.37
C GLY A 302 13.53 -24.02 21.39
N PHE A 303 12.29 -24.02 20.88
CA PHE A 303 11.77 -25.03 19.97
C PHE A 303 11.81 -24.58 18.51
N ILE A 304 12.24 -23.34 18.22
CA ILE A 304 12.42 -22.87 16.85
C ILE A 304 13.48 -23.75 16.18
N LYS A 305 13.05 -24.52 15.19
CA LYS A 305 13.96 -25.17 14.25
C LYS A 305 14.30 -24.16 13.18
N GLN A 306 15.57 -24.07 12.80
CA GLN A 306 15.97 -23.24 11.67
C GLN A 306 15.11 -23.61 10.45
N LYS A 307 14.20 -22.72 10.05
CA LYS A 307 13.40 -22.92 8.84
C LYS A 307 14.35 -22.74 7.67
N GLY A 308 14.72 -23.85 7.03
CA GLY A 308 15.46 -23.81 5.78
C GLY A 308 14.56 -23.23 4.69
N THR A 309 15.02 -22.16 4.04
CA THR A 309 14.37 -21.62 2.84
C THR A 309 15.19 -22.08 1.64
N ASN A 310 14.56 -22.81 0.72
CA ASN A 310 15.24 -23.28 -0.50
C ASN A 310 15.17 -22.26 -1.64
N TYR A 311 14.21 -21.33 -1.57
CA TYR A 311 13.88 -20.40 -2.65
C TYR A 311 14.07 -18.96 -2.20
N PHE A 312 14.82 -18.21 -3.00
CA PHE A 312 15.04 -16.78 -2.81
C PHE A 312 14.60 -16.05 -4.06
N CYS A 313 14.26 -14.78 -3.91
CA CYS A 313 13.90 -13.90 -5.00
C CYS A 313 14.90 -12.75 -5.09
N PHE A 314 15.28 -12.40 -6.32
CA PHE A 314 16.05 -11.22 -6.64
C PHE A 314 15.10 -10.07 -6.97
N GLY A 315 15.02 -9.11 -6.06
CA GLY A 315 14.30 -7.85 -6.25
C GLY A 315 15.20 -6.80 -6.86
N MET A 316 14.82 -6.27 -8.03
CA MET A 316 15.54 -5.18 -8.69
C MET A 316 14.68 -3.93 -8.96
N GLY A 317 13.35 -4.08 -9.04
CA GLY A 317 12.42 -2.96 -9.21
C GLY A 317 11.91 -2.48 -7.86
N SER A 318 10.60 -2.33 -7.74
CA SER A 318 9.95 -1.96 -6.48
C SER A 318 10.24 -2.94 -5.33
N LEU A 319 10.58 -4.20 -5.61
CA LEU A 319 10.92 -5.22 -4.60
C LEU A 319 12.24 -4.97 -3.86
N ILE A 320 13.05 -3.99 -4.27
CA ILE A 320 14.17 -3.49 -3.44
C ILE A 320 13.63 -2.78 -2.18
N ASN A 321 12.50 -2.10 -2.29
CA ASN A 321 11.88 -1.40 -1.17
C ASN A 321 11.23 -2.38 -0.19
N THR A 322 11.55 -2.21 1.09
CA THR A 322 11.12 -3.15 2.14
C THR A 322 9.59 -3.28 2.24
N PRO A 323 8.79 -2.18 2.34
CA PRO A 323 7.33 -2.28 2.31
C PRO A 323 6.78 -3.05 1.10
N SER A 324 7.26 -2.75 -0.10
CA SER A 324 6.82 -3.42 -1.33
C SER A 324 7.12 -4.92 -1.31
N ARG A 325 8.30 -5.29 -0.80
CA ARG A 325 8.76 -6.68 -0.70
C ARG A 325 8.03 -7.47 0.38
N VAL A 326 7.84 -6.88 1.56
CA VAL A 326 7.09 -7.48 2.68
C VAL A 326 5.63 -7.69 2.29
N GLY A 327 5.00 -6.73 1.61
CA GLY A 327 3.65 -6.89 1.07
C GLY A 327 3.53 -7.99 0.00
N THR A 328 4.65 -8.48 -0.54
CA THR A 328 4.69 -9.52 -1.58
C THR A 328 4.96 -10.90 -1.02
N ALA A 329 6.03 -11.03 -0.24
CA ALA A 329 6.55 -12.31 0.24
C ALA A 329 6.37 -12.48 1.77
N GLY A 330 5.61 -11.59 2.40
CA GLY A 330 5.37 -11.58 3.84
C GLY A 330 6.55 -11.02 4.66
N LYS A 331 6.40 -11.03 5.99
CA LYS A 331 7.40 -10.47 6.92
C LYS A 331 8.77 -11.18 6.83
N VAL A 332 8.83 -12.44 6.36
CA VAL A 332 10.10 -13.16 6.12
C VAL A 332 11.02 -12.42 5.15
N ALA A 333 10.44 -11.67 4.20
CA ALA A 333 11.19 -10.90 3.23
C ALA A 333 11.67 -9.55 3.78
N GLN A 334 11.43 -9.20 5.04
CA GLN A 334 11.94 -7.97 5.63
C GLN A 334 13.47 -7.91 5.54
N CYS A 335 14.14 -9.04 5.79
CA CYS A 335 15.59 -9.17 5.62
C CYS A 335 15.94 -9.44 4.15
N ALA A 336 16.84 -8.64 3.59
CA ALA A 336 17.35 -8.85 2.24
C ALA A 336 18.84 -8.48 2.12
N ILE A 337 19.57 -9.24 1.31
CA ILE A 337 21.01 -9.09 1.07
C ILE A 337 21.19 -8.19 -0.15
N PRO A 338 21.85 -7.02 -0.04
CA PRO A 338 22.21 -6.25 -1.22
C PRO A 338 23.29 -7.00 -2.00
N ILE A 339 23.04 -7.23 -3.30
CA ILE A 339 23.96 -7.96 -4.17
C ILE A 339 24.32 -7.16 -5.43
N ALA A 340 25.41 -7.56 -6.04
CA ALA A 340 25.71 -7.30 -7.44
C ALA A 340 25.66 -8.61 -8.22
N ILE A 341 25.16 -8.55 -9.45
CA ILE A 341 25.17 -9.63 -10.42
C ILE A 341 26.26 -9.34 -11.46
N SER A 342 27.05 -10.36 -11.78
CA SER A 342 28.13 -10.31 -12.76
C SER A 342 27.62 -9.84 -14.12
N LYS A 343 28.43 -9.05 -14.81
CA LYS A 343 28.19 -8.65 -16.20
C LYS A 343 28.21 -9.81 -17.19
N ASP A 344 28.72 -10.97 -16.78
CA ASP A 344 28.70 -12.18 -17.62
C ASP A 344 27.33 -12.88 -17.59
N TYR A 345 26.48 -12.53 -16.62
CA TYR A 345 25.10 -13.01 -16.57
C TYR A 345 24.27 -12.39 -17.69
N GLU A 346 23.39 -13.20 -18.28
CA GLU A 346 22.79 -12.90 -19.57
C GLU A 346 21.74 -11.77 -19.53
N PHE A 347 21.15 -11.47 -18.37
CA PHE A 347 20.12 -10.44 -18.21
C PHE A 347 20.65 -9.19 -17.49
N CYS A 348 20.03 -8.06 -17.79
CA CYS A 348 20.21 -6.79 -17.07
C CYS A 348 18.85 -6.08 -16.88
N PRO A 349 18.72 -5.21 -15.88
CA PRO A 349 17.47 -4.54 -15.57
C PRO A 349 17.12 -3.46 -16.61
N CYS A 350 15.83 -3.30 -16.87
CA CYS A 350 15.31 -2.44 -17.93
C CYS A 350 13.90 -1.91 -17.64
N TRP A 351 13.57 -0.73 -18.15
CA TRP A 351 12.20 -0.22 -18.20
C TRP A 351 11.43 -0.78 -19.40
N ASN A 352 11.02 -2.04 -19.36
CA ASN A 352 10.34 -2.69 -20.49
C ASN A 352 9.11 -3.53 -20.11
N PHE A 353 8.71 -3.57 -18.84
CA PHE A 353 7.46 -4.24 -18.48
C PHE A 353 6.28 -3.30 -18.60
N GLN A 354 5.58 -3.37 -19.72
CA GLN A 354 4.32 -2.65 -19.93
C GLN A 354 3.19 -3.42 -19.23
N ASN A 355 2.60 -2.87 -18.18
CA ASN A 355 1.56 -3.55 -17.42
C ASN A 355 0.21 -3.52 -18.17
N ARG A 356 0.07 -4.39 -19.17
CA ARG A 356 -1.14 -4.54 -19.98
C ARG A 356 -2.25 -5.25 -19.20
N ALA A 357 -1.90 -6.32 -18.50
CA ALA A 357 -2.85 -7.22 -17.84
C ALA A 357 -3.36 -6.70 -16.47
N GLY A 358 -2.56 -5.90 -15.77
CA GLY A 358 -2.92 -5.34 -14.46
C GLY A 358 -3.58 -3.97 -14.52
N GLY A 359 -3.93 -3.47 -15.71
CA GLY A 359 -4.67 -2.23 -15.94
C GLY A 359 -3.96 -0.91 -15.57
N SER A 360 -2.90 -0.93 -14.76
CA SER A 360 -2.07 0.26 -14.58
C SER A 360 -1.32 0.55 -15.88
N GLN A 361 -1.74 1.57 -16.63
CA GLN A 361 -1.09 2.02 -17.86
C GLN A 361 0.28 2.64 -17.55
N LEU A 362 1.25 1.80 -17.24
CA LEU A 362 2.62 2.19 -16.90
C LEU A 362 3.64 1.17 -17.40
N THR A 363 4.88 1.62 -17.50
CA THR A 363 6.07 0.79 -17.64
C THR A 363 6.73 0.64 -16.27
N ALA A 364 6.96 -0.60 -15.86
CA ALA A 364 7.69 -0.98 -14.65
C ALA A 364 9.05 -1.61 -15.00
N GLY A 365 9.83 -1.94 -13.97
CA GLY A 365 11.12 -2.60 -14.13
C GLY A 365 10.96 -4.06 -14.53
N GLY A 366 11.60 -4.46 -15.63
CA GLY A 366 11.71 -5.82 -16.12
C GLY A 366 13.14 -6.14 -16.56
N MET A 367 13.36 -7.29 -17.19
CA MET A 367 14.69 -7.73 -17.61
C MET A 367 14.80 -7.70 -19.13
N VAL A 368 16.00 -7.44 -19.63
CA VAL A 368 16.34 -7.60 -21.04
C VAL A 368 17.64 -8.38 -21.16
N LYS A 369 17.86 -9.05 -22.29
CA LYS A 369 19.16 -9.68 -22.56
C LYS A 369 20.23 -8.59 -22.59
N ARG A 370 21.35 -8.83 -21.92
CA ARG A 370 22.47 -7.88 -21.83
C ARG A 370 23.04 -7.53 -23.20
N ARG A 371 23.03 -8.48 -24.12
CA ARG A 371 23.46 -8.32 -25.53
C ARG A 371 22.37 -7.75 -26.44
N ASP A 372 21.22 -7.36 -25.89
CA ASP A 372 20.14 -6.77 -26.68
C ASP A 372 20.61 -5.44 -27.32
N PRO A 373 20.37 -5.20 -28.61
CA PRO A 373 20.77 -3.97 -29.29
C PRO A 373 20.21 -2.68 -28.68
N ARG A 374 19.10 -2.77 -27.94
CA ARG A 374 18.50 -1.63 -27.22
C ARG A 374 19.29 -1.25 -25.96
N ASN A 375 20.13 -2.16 -25.44
CA ASN A 375 20.98 -1.91 -24.28
C ASN A 375 22.23 -1.10 -24.67
N LYS A 376 22.28 0.16 -24.24
CA LYS A 376 23.42 1.06 -24.49
C LYS A 376 24.55 0.92 -23.46
N THR A 377 24.34 0.17 -22.39
CA THR A 377 25.29 0.01 -21.27
C THR A 377 25.48 -1.47 -20.88
N PRO A 378 25.89 -2.34 -21.81
CA PRO A 378 26.01 -3.78 -21.55
C PRO A 378 27.00 -4.13 -20.44
N ASP A 379 27.99 -3.27 -20.18
CA ASP A 379 29.01 -3.47 -19.15
C ASP A 379 28.60 -2.98 -17.76
N ALA A 380 27.41 -2.37 -17.60
CA ALA A 380 26.97 -1.88 -16.30
C ALA A 380 26.70 -3.04 -15.32
N GLU A 381 27.16 -2.86 -14.08
CA GLU A 381 26.91 -3.82 -12.98
C GLU A 381 25.42 -3.79 -12.63
N THR A 382 24.81 -4.97 -12.50
CA THR A 382 23.41 -5.07 -12.07
C THR A 382 23.38 -5.19 -10.56
N VAL A 383 22.70 -4.29 -9.87
CA VAL A 383 22.55 -4.34 -8.41
C VAL A 383 21.07 -4.50 -8.03
N GLY A 384 20.83 -5.15 -6.88
CA GLY A 384 19.50 -5.38 -6.34
C GLY A 384 19.60 -6.11 -5.01
N VAL A 385 18.52 -6.74 -4.57
CA VAL A 385 18.47 -7.42 -3.27
C VAL A 385 18.00 -8.86 -3.41
N VAL A 386 18.57 -9.76 -2.62
CA VAL A 386 18.14 -11.15 -2.51
C VAL A 386 17.42 -11.34 -1.19
N TYR A 387 16.22 -11.90 -1.23
CA TYR A 387 15.38 -12.10 -0.04
C TYR A 387 14.71 -13.47 -0.08
N PRO A 388 14.35 -14.05 1.08
CA PRO A 388 13.70 -15.35 1.12
C PRO A 388 12.33 -15.26 0.45
N GLY A 389 12.09 -16.15 -0.52
CA GLY A 389 10.76 -16.41 -1.04
C GLY A 389 10.01 -17.37 -0.12
N PRO A 390 8.75 -17.68 -0.46
CA PRO A 390 8.01 -18.75 0.20
C PRO A 390 8.78 -20.09 0.22
N ASP A 391 8.53 -20.88 1.27
CA ASP A 391 9.26 -22.11 1.62
C ASP A 391 8.89 -23.34 0.76
N ASP A 392 7.85 -23.24 -0.07
CA ASP A 392 7.41 -24.31 -0.96
C ASP A 392 6.97 -23.81 -2.35
N GLU A 393 6.94 -24.72 -3.32
CA GLU A 393 6.60 -24.42 -4.71
C GLU A 393 5.14 -23.95 -4.88
N ALA A 394 4.21 -24.44 -4.06
CA ALA A 394 2.81 -24.05 -4.15
C ALA A 394 2.61 -22.58 -3.74
N LYS A 395 3.37 -22.10 -2.75
CA LYS A 395 3.38 -20.68 -2.37
C LYS A 395 4.20 -19.83 -3.33
N MET A 396 5.24 -20.39 -3.97
CA MET A 396 5.91 -19.71 -5.09
C MET A 396 4.95 -19.48 -6.26
N LEU A 397 4.02 -20.41 -6.54
CA LEU A 397 2.98 -20.19 -7.56
C LEU A 397 2.08 -18.99 -7.22
N ALA A 398 1.75 -18.77 -5.95
CA ALA A 398 1.00 -17.56 -5.55
C ALA A 398 1.80 -16.27 -5.80
N GLN A 399 3.13 -16.31 -5.65
CA GLN A 399 3.99 -15.20 -6.03
C GLN A 399 4.04 -15.02 -7.56
N ASP A 400 4.01 -16.10 -8.34
CA ASP A 400 3.91 -16.03 -9.81
C ASP A 400 2.60 -15.41 -10.27
N GLU A 401 1.49 -15.68 -9.57
CA GLU A 401 0.19 -15.04 -9.82
C GLU A 401 0.24 -13.52 -9.58
N ARG A 402 1.13 -13.02 -8.72
CA ARG A 402 1.34 -11.57 -8.58
C ARG A 402 2.08 -10.99 -9.79
N GLU A 403 3.05 -11.74 -10.32
CA GLU A 403 3.96 -11.37 -11.40
C GLU A 403 3.39 -11.76 -12.79
N ILE A 404 2.07 -11.65 -12.99
CA ILE A 404 1.41 -11.88 -14.28
C ILE A 404 2.14 -11.11 -15.38
N GLY A 405 2.52 -11.83 -16.44
CA GLY A 405 3.29 -11.27 -17.56
C GLY A 405 4.81 -11.41 -17.40
N TYR A 406 5.28 -12.00 -16.30
CA TYR A 406 6.66 -12.45 -16.13
C TYR A 406 6.76 -13.97 -16.05
N THR A 407 7.99 -14.46 -16.23
CA THR A 407 8.39 -15.85 -16.00
C THR A 407 9.59 -15.87 -15.05
N ARG A 408 9.58 -16.80 -14.09
CA ARG A 408 10.71 -17.05 -13.19
C ARG A 408 11.92 -17.60 -13.96
N TYR A 409 13.08 -17.02 -13.70
CA TYR A 409 14.39 -17.46 -14.20
C TYR A 409 15.34 -17.66 -13.03
N ASN A 410 16.15 -18.73 -13.06
CA ASN A 410 17.17 -18.96 -12.05
C ASN A 410 18.42 -18.11 -12.36
N ILE A 411 18.92 -17.39 -11.37
CA ILE A 411 20.24 -16.75 -11.46
C ILE A 411 21.26 -17.67 -10.76
N PRO A 412 22.31 -18.13 -11.46
CA PRO A 412 23.36 -18.93 -10.84
C PRO A 412 24.06 -18.18 -9.70
N LEU A 413 24.30 -18.85 -8.56
CA LEU A 413 24.90 -18.22 -7.38
C LEU A 413 26.31 -17.67 -7.64
N GLU A 414 27.07 -18.30 -8.54
CA GLU A 414 28.39 -17.85 -8.98
C GLU A 414 28.35 -16.52 -9.76
N CYS A 415 27.18 -16.16 -10.29
CA CYS A 415 26.97 -14.85 -10.92
C CYS A 415 26.68 -13.76 -9.88
N MET A 416 26.53 -14.08 -8.60
CA MET A 416 26.17 -13.13 -7.57
C MET A 416 27.31 -12.86 -6.60
N ARG A 417 27.38 -11.62 -6.13
CA ARG A 417 28.29 -11.18 -5.08
C ARG A 417 27.52 -10.35 -4.07
N SER A 418 27.55 -10.76 -2.80
CA SER A 418 27.05 -9.92 -1.72
C SER A 418 27.85 -8.61 -1.67
N LEU A 419 27.14 -7.50 -1.53
CA LEU A 419 27.72 -6.19 -1.29
C LEU A 419 27.82 -5.89 0.20
N GLY A 420 27.00 -6.55 1.02
CA GLY A 420 26.99 -6.41 2.47
C GLY A 420 27.91 -7.41 3.17
N TRP A 421 27.81 -7.46 4.51
CA TRP A 421 28.53 -8.41 5.35
C TRP A 421 27.91 -9.81 5.32
N GLN A 422 26.62 -9.94 4.99
CA GLN A 422 25.91 -11.22 4.90
C GLN A 422 26.37 -11.99 3.67
N PRO A 423 26.86 -13.24 3.80
CA PRO A 423 27.13 -14.08 2.64
C PRO A 423 25.81 -14.51 1.97
N LEU A 424 25.89 -14.89 0.70
CA LEU A 424 24.76 -15.52 0.03
C LEU A 424 24.51 -16.91 0.64
N PRO A 425 23.23 -17.31 0.82
CA PRO A 425 22.92 -18.67 1.29
C PRO A 425 23.46 -19.71 0.31
N GLN A 426 23.98 -20.81 0.82
CA GLN A 426 24.48 -21.92 0.00
C GLN A 426 23.37 -22.93 -0.28
N GLY A 427 23.42 -23.58 -1.45
CA GLY A 427 22.47 -24.64 -1.80
C GLY A 427 21.03 -24.16 -2.06
N VAL A 428 20.84 -22.85 -2.24
CA VAL A 428 19.52 -22.26 -2.53
C VAL A 428 19.37 -21.94 -4.01
N THR A 429 18.13 -21.78 -4.44
CA THR A 429 17.79 -21.28 -5.78
C THR A 429 17.35 -19.83 -5.67
N VAL A 430 17.91 -18.94 -6.50
CA VAL A 430 17.51 -17.52 -6.53
C VAL A 430 16.81 -17.22 -7.85
N PHE A 431 15.54 -16.83 -7.76
CA PHE A 431 14.72 -16.51 -8.92
C PHE A 431 14.73 -15.01 -9.22
N GLN A 432 14.76 -14.65 -10.49
CA GLN A 432 14.34 -13.35 -11.00
C GLN A 432 13.10 -13.50 -11.87
N TYR A 433 12.38 -12.40 -12.08
CA TYR A 433 11.23 -12.36 -12.98
C TYR A 433 11.61 -11.65 -14.29
N VAL A 434 11.44 -12.33 -15.42
CA VAL A 434 11.72 -11.83 -16.77
C VAL A 434 10.40 -11.63 -17.52
N PRO A 435 10.12 -10.46 -18.12
CA PRO A 435 8.91 -10.25 -18.89
C PRO A 435 8.72 -11.32 -19.97
N ASN A 436 7.50 -11.81 -20.13
CA ASN A 436 7.14 -12.83 -21.13
C ASN A 436 7.35 -12.35 -22.57
N THR A 437 7.41 -11.04 -22.77
CA THR A 437 7.78 -10.40 -24.03
C THR A 437 9.27 -10.48 -24.35
N GLU A 438 10.11 -10.80 -23.36
CA GLU A 438 11.58 -10.81 -23.46
C GLU A 438 12.19 -12.22 -23.43
N LEU A 439 11.36 -13.25 -23.40
CA LEU A 439 11.79 -14.64 -23.50
C LEU A 439 12.16 -15.00 -24.94
N ASP A 440 12.92 -16.07 -25.13
CA ASP A 440 13.19 -16.59 -26.47
C ASP A 440 11.91 -17.02 -27.19
N ASP A 441 11.93 -16.94 -28.52
CA ASP A 441 10.72 -17.09 -29.34
C ASP A 441 10.14 -18.52 -29.30
N ASP A 442 10.95 -19.50 -28.89
CA ASP A 442 10.58 -20.90 -28.65
C ASP A 442 10.18 -21.19 -27.19
N HIS A 443 10.33 -20.23 -26.27
CA HIS A 443 9.97 -20.42 -24.87
C HIS A 443 8.44 -20.60 -24.71
N PRO A 444 7.95 -21.55 -23.90
CA PRO A 444 6.52 -21.83 -23.78
C PRO A 444 5.71 -20.66 -23.22
N ALA A 445 6.29 -19.89 -22.29
CA ALA A 445 5.66 -18.70 -21.70
C ALA A 445 5.84 -17.42 -22.54
N ARG A 446 6.45 -17.51 -23.75
CA ARG A 446 6.61 -16.36 -24.65
C ARG A 446 5.25 -15.81 -25.03
N THR A 447 5.04 -14.51 -24.83
CA THR A 447 3.79 -13.85 -25.30
C THR A 447 3.64 -14.01 -26.81
N ARG A 448 2.48 -14.50 -27.25
CA ARG A 448 2.14 -14.72 -28.66
C ARG A 448 0.91 -13.89 -29.05
N ASN A 449 0.88 -13.46 -30.30
CA ASN A 449 -0.29 -12.85 -30.92
C ASN A 449 -1.39 -13.92 -31.16
N PRO A 450 -2.63 -13.53 -31.48
CA PRO A 450 -3.72 -14.48 -31.74
C PRO A 450 -3.44 -15.49 -32.86
N ASP A 451 -2.56 -15.14 -33.80
CA ASP A 451 -2.10 -16.02 -34.89
C ASP A 451 -0.98 -17.00 -34.47
N GLY A 452 -0.59 -17.00 -33.20
CA GLY A 452 0.47 -17.85 -32.64
C GLY A 452 1.89 -17.35 -32.86
N THR A 453 2.10 -16.24 -33.59
CA THR A 453 3.43 -15.64 -33.77
C THR A 453 3.91 -14.99 -32.47
N PRO A 454 5.23 -14.96 -32.18
CA PRO A 454 5.74 -14.23 -31.00
C PRO A 454 5.36 -12.75 -31.07
N SER A 455 4.80 -12.22 -29.98
CA SER A 455 4.50 -10.78 -29.89
C SER A 455 5.79 -9.97 -29.93
N PRO A 456 5.79 -8.73 -30.46
CA PRO A 456 6.98 -7.88 -30.43
C PRO A 456 7.58 -7.79 -29.02
N ARG A 457 8.91 -7.68 -28.93
CA ARG A 457 9.59 -7.34 -27.67
C ARG A 457 8.97 -6.05 -27.13
N ALA A 458 8.79 -5.97 -25.82
CA ALA A 458 8.14 -4.80 -25.25
C ALA A 458 8.98 -3.55 -25.50
N SER A 459 8.33 -2.49 -25.96
CA SER A 459 8.99 -1.20 -26.10
C SER A 459 9.43 -0.69 -24.72
N PHE A 460 10.45 0.18 -24.72
CA PHE A 460 10.74 1.07 -23.60
C PHE A 460 9.52 1.95 -23.25
N PRO A 461 9.58 2.80 -22.21
CA PRO A 461 8.45 3.64 -21.85
C PRO A 461 7.87 4.32 -23.08
N SER A 462 6.55 4.22 -23.23
CA SER A 462 5.82 4.66 -24.41
C SER A 462 4.70 5.59 -23.98
N ARG A 463 4.05 6.23 -24.94
CA ARG A 463 2.91 7.10 -24.68
C ARG A 463 1.79 6.40 -23.92
N GLU A 464 1.45 5.17 -24.33
CA GLU A 464 0.40 4.36 -23.71
C GLU A 464 0.84 3.76 -22.36
N TYR A 465 2.15 3.57 -22.17
CA TYR A 465 2.75 3.00 -20.97
C TYR A 465 3.97 3.82 -20.52
N PRO A 466 3.78 5.02 -19.92
CA PRO A 466 4.90 5.85 -19.49
C PRO A 466 5.64 5.27 -18.29
N LEU A 467 6.83 5.77 -18.01
CA LEU A 467 7.55 5.54 -16.76
C LEU A 467 7.05 6.53 -15.69
N PRO A 468 6.31 6.09 -14.66
CA PRO A 468 5.85 6.98 -13.59
C PRO A 468 6.98 7.30 -12.60
N GLN A 469 7.18 8.59 -12.31
CA GLN A 469 8.19 9.08 -11.36
C GLN A 469 8.00 8.46 -9.99
N THR A 470 6.77 8.33 -9.53
CA THR A 470 6.52 7.72 -8.23
C THR A 470 7.08 6.30 -8.18
N TYR A 471 7.05 5.52 -9.28
CA TYR A 471 7.59 4.15 -9.30
C TYR A 471 9.10 4.14 -9.22
N VAL A 472 9.73 5.08 -9.92
CA VAL A 472 11.14 5.38 -9.77
C VAL A 472 11.47 5.75 -8.31
N ASP A 473 10.64 6.58 -7.66
CA ASP A 473 10.83 6.97 -6.25
C ASP A 473 10.84 5.74 -5.34
N VAL A 474 9.86 4.83 -5.47
CA VAL A 474 9.81 3.59 -4.68
C VAL A 474 11.08 2.76 -4.85
N CYS A 475 11.57 2.59 -6.09
CA CYS A 475 12.78 1.82 -6.34
C CYS A 475 14.02 2.49 -5.73
N ILE A 476 14.16 3.81 -5.88
CA ILE A 476 15.31 4.56 -5.35
C ILE A 476 15.26 4.62 -3.82
N LEU A 477 14.08 4.78 -3.21
CA LEU A 477 13.92 4.69 -1.75
C LEU A 477 14.39 3.36 -1.23
N GLY A 478 14.01 2.26 -1.88
CA GLY A 478 14.53 0.93 -1.57
C GLY A 478 16.05 0.87 -1.65
N CYS A 479 16.65 1.45 -2.69
CA CYS A 479 18.10 1.49 -2.82
C CYS A 479 18.76 2.32 -1.70
N LEU A 480 18.11 3.42 -1.32
CA LEU A 480 18.55 4.32 -0.26
C LEU A 480 18.35 3.77 1.16
N GLU A 481 17.67 2.63 1.32
CA GLU A 481 17.70 1.84 2.57
C GLU A 481 19.11 1.28 2.84
N TYR A 482 19.91 1.07 1.78
CA TYR A 482 21.27 0.55 1.86
C TYR A 482 22.33 1.66 1.79
N SER A 483 22.38 2.40 0.69
CA SER A 483 23.28 3.56 0.55
C SER A 483 22.99 4.39 -0.71
N ARG A 484 23.46 5.64 -0.70
CA ARG A 484 23.46 6.51 -1.89
C ARG A 484 24.27 5.91 -3.05
N GLN A 485 25.38 5.22 -2.76
CA GLN A 485 26.21 4.57 -3.78
C GLN A 485 25.48 3.38 -4.42
N PHE A 486 24.74 2.61 -3.63
CA PHE A 486 23.90 1.52 -4.14
C PHE A 486 22.80 2.07 -5.06
N ALA A 487 22.14 3.16 -4.67
CA ALA A 487 21.17 3.86 -5.53
C ALA A 487 21.80 4.39 -6.83
N THR A 488 23.01 4.94 -6.77
CA THR A 488 23.74 5.42 -7.96
C THR A 488 23.99 4.29 -8.95
N LYS A 489 24.58 3.18 -8.48
CA LYS A 489 24.82 1.99 -9.31
C LYS A 489 23.55 1.41 -9.90
N TRP A 490 22.46 1.44 -9.12
CA TRP A 490 21.15 0.98 -9.58
C TRP A 490 20.63 1.82 -10.74
N ILE A 491 20.71 3.16 -10.62
CA ILE A 491 20.29 4.09 -11.68
C ILE A 491 21.12 3.88 -12.95
N GLU A 492 22.44 3.75 -12.82
CA GLU A 492 23.38 3.50 -13.94
C GLU A 492 23.15 2.15 -14.62
N GLY A 493 22.78 1.13 -13.84
CA GLY A 493 22.54 -0.23 -14.32
C GLY A 493 21.21 -0.43 -15.04
N PHE A 494 20.23 0.47 -14.85
CA PHE A 494 18.91 0.38 -15.46
C PHE A 494 18.89 0.87 -16.91
N VAL A 495 18.42 0.02 -17.81
CA VAL A 495 18.31 0.31 -19.25
C VAL A 495 16.94 0.94 -19.56
N GLY A 496 16.88 1.74 -20.63
CA GLY A 496 15.61 2.23 -21.18
C GLY A 496 15.06 3.47 -20.48
N TRP A 497 15.91 4.26 -19.82
CA TRP A 497 15.51 5.58 -19.32
C TRP A 497 14.98 6.45 -20.48
N PRO A 498 13.87 7.18 -20.27
CA PRO A 498 13.33 8.11 -21.26
C PRO A 498 14.37 9.14 -21.73
N SER A 499 14.20 9.64 -22.95
CA SER A 499 15.14 10.58 -23.59
C SER A 499 14.38 11.59 -24.45
N ALA A 500 15.05 12.57 -25.05
CA ALA A 500 14.38 13.57 -25.88
C ALA A 500 13.55 12.94 -27.02
N ASP A 501 14.06 11.88 -27.64
CA ASP A 501 13.38 11.15 -28.72
C ASP A 501 12.32 10.15 -28.21
N ASN A 502 12.27 9.92 -26.89
CA ASN A 502 11.32 9.02 -26.23
C ASN A 502 10.93 9.58 -24.85
N PRO A 503 10.22 10.72 -24.77
CA PRO A 503 10.06 11.53 -23.55
C PRO A 503 8.96 11.00 -22.62
N PHE A 504 8.70 9.69 -22.62
CA PHE A 504 7.58 9.11 -21.88
C PHE A 504 7.91 8.82 -20.41
N TRP A 505 8.37 9.86 -19.71
CA TRP A 505 8.55 9.88 -18.26
C TRP A 505 7.51 10.80 -17.65
N LEU A 506 6.54 10.24 -16.94
CA LEU A 506 5.47 11.01 -16.30
C LEU A 506 5.81 11.29 -14.83
N ASN A 507 5.79 12.55 -14.42
CA ASN A 507 5.82 12.93 -13.01
C ASN A 507 4.41 12.84 -12.39
N ASP A 508 4.01 11.63 -12.01
CA ASP A 508 2.69 11.31 -11.45
C ASP A 508 2.60 11.47 -9.92
N ARG A 509 3.51 12.21 -9.29
CA ARG A 509 3.43 12.48 -7.85
C ARG A 509 2.11 13.23 -7.55
N PRO A 510 1.34 12.86 -6.49
CA PRO A 510 0.03 13.46 -6.17
C PRO A 510 0.04 14.98 -6.14
N TYR A 511 1.16 15.55 -5.68
CA TYR A 511 1.49 16.96 -5.86
C TYR A 511 2.86 17.07 -6.54
N SER A 512 2.90 16.89 -7.85
CA SER A 512 4.16 16.96 -8.63
C SER A 512 4.93 18.26 -8.46
N ARG A 513 4.24 19.37 -8.14
CA ARG A 513 4.82 20.67 -7.77
C ARG A 513 5.13 20.82 -6.27
N GLN A 514 4.58 19.97 -5.41
CA GLN A 514 4.80 19.96 -3.95
C GLN A 514 5.12 18.54 -3.41
N PRO A 515 6.15 17.88 -3.95
CA PRO A 515 6.41 16.48 -3.65
C PRO A 515 6.75 16.20 -2.17
N TRP A 516 7.20 17.20 -1.42
CA TRP A 516 7.52 17.08 0.02
C TRP A 516 6.35 16.69 0.92
N LEU A 517 5.10 16.85 0.45
CA LEU A 517 3.91 16.49 1.23
C LEU A 517 3.74 14.97 1.39
N HIS A 518 4.19 14.18 0.41
CA HIS A 518 4.00 12.72 0.41
C HIS A 518 5.30 11.94 0.29
N GLU A 519 6.36 12.58 -0.20
CA GLU A 519 7.67 11.95 -0.31
C GLU A 519 8.73 12.83 0.40
N PRO A 520 9.01 12.55 1.70
CA PRO A 520 9.96 13.33 2.48
C PRO A 520 11.36 13.37 1.87
N ARG A 521 11.77 12.34 1.10
CA ARG A 521 13.09 12.24 0.48
C ARG A 521 13.11 12.67 -0.99
N HIS A 522 12.04 13.29 -1.52
CA HIS A 522 11.96 13.65 -2.94
C HIS A 522 13.17 14.44 -3.42
N LYS A 523 13.69 15.37 -2.60
CA LYS A 523 14.84 16.20 -2.96
C LYS A 523 16.10 15.35 -3.13
N GLU A 524 16.34 14.39 -2.25
CA GLU A 524 17.49 13.49 -2.35
C GLU A 524 17.39 12.60 -3.60
N ILE A 525 16.19 12.12 -3.92
CA ILE A 525 15.90 11.32 -5.12
C ILE A 525 16.11 12.15 -6.39
N ASP A 526 15.55 13.37 -6.41
CA ASP A 526 15.63 14.30 -7.52
C ASP A 526 17.08 14.75 -7.78
N ASP A 527 17.84 15.06 -6.71
CA ASP A 527 19.26 15.38 -6.80
C ASP A 527 20.07 14.19 -7.36
N LEU A 528 19.75 12.96 -6.94
CA LEU A 528 20.38 11.75 -7.47
C LEU A 528 20.10 11.58 -8.96
N LEU A 529 18.83 11.59 -9.36
CA LEU A 529 18.43 11.42 -10.76
C LEU A 529 19.01 12.52 -11.66
N ALA A 530 18.98 13.78 -11.22
CA ALA A 530 19.56 14.90 -11.96
C ALA A 530 21.08 14.76 -12.10
N SER A 531 21.77 14.22 -11.08
CA SER A 531 23.23 14.02 -11.12
C SER A 531 23.66 12.85 -12.01
N VAL A 532 22.95 11.72 -11.96
CA VAL A 532 23.34 10.49 -12.68
C VAL A 532 22.81 10.48 -14.10
N LEU A 533 21.60 11.01 -14.35
CA LEU A 533 20.91 10.97 -15.64
C LEU A 533 20.33 12.34 -16.03
N PRO A 534 21.15 13.40 -16.14
CA PRO A 534 20.65 14.76 -16.37
C PRO A 534 19.77 14.87 -17.62
N GLY A 535 20.13 14.21 -18.72
CA GLY A 535 19.36 14.24 -19.97
C GLY A 535 18.00 13.55 -19.87
N ALA A 536 17.95 12.35 -19.28
CA ALA A 536 16.69 11.62 -19.10
C ALA A 536 15.78 12.32 -18.10
N TYR A 537 16.35 12.80 -16.98
CA TYR A 537 15.61 13.50 -15.94
C TYR A 537 14.96 14.79 -16.46
N ALA A 538 15.63 15.51 -17.36
CA ALA A 538 15.07 16.70 -18.01
C ALA A 538 13.86 16.41 -18.91
N CYS A 539 13.69 15.18 -19.39
CA CYS A 539 12.54 14.77 -20.21
C CYS A 539 11.29 14.45 -19.38
N ARG A 540 11.40 14.49 -18.06
CA ARG A 540 10.29 14.20 -17.14
C ARG A 540 9.20 15.26 -17.27
N SER A 541 8.02 14.82 -17.70
CA SER A 541 6.87 15.67 -17.98
C SER A 541 5.88 15.71 -16.83
N LEU A 542 5.31 16.88 -16.56
CA LEU A 542 4.15 17.01 -15.67
C LEU A 542 2.91 16.39 -16.34
N PRO A 543 1.90 15.97 -15.57
CA PRO A 543 0.69 15.33 -16.11
C PRO A 543 0.02 16.10 -17.26
N ALA A 544 -0.10 17.43 -17.14
CA ALA A 544 -0.69 18.27 -18.18
C ALA A 544 0.07 18.18 -19.53
N ARG A 545 1.41 18.34 -19.51
CA ARG A 545 2.25 18.23 -20.71
C ARG A 545 2.26 16.82 -21.30
N PHE A 546 2.17 15.81 -20.44
CA PHE A 546 2.10 14.42 -20.90
C PHE A 546 0.77 14.13 -21.63
N ALA A 547 -0.34 14.71 -21.15
CA ALA A 547 -1.66 14.55 -21.77
C ALA A 547 -1.73 15.12 -23.19
N GLU A 548 -1.03 16.23 -23.47
CA GLU A 548 -0.93 16.82 -24.83
C GLU A 548 -0.39 15.81 -25.85
N HIS A 549 0.67 15.07 -25.50
CA HIS A 549 1.22 14.01 -26.37
C HIS A 549 0.25 12.85 -26.59
N TYR A 550 -0.62 12.55 -25.62
CA TYR A 550 -1.54 11.42 -25.62
C TYR A 550 -2.63 11.53 -26.70
N LEU A 551 -3.13 12.74 -26.97
CA LEU A 551 -4.29 12.97 -27.83
C LEU A 551 -4.03 12.78 -29.35
N CYS A 552 -2.76 12.73 -29.78
CA CYS A 552 -2.40 12.76 -31.20
C CYS A 552 -2.44 11.41 -31.96
N GLY A 553 -3.10 10.36 -31.49
CA GLY A 553 -3.38 9.21 -32.37
C GLY A 553 -3.84 7.91 -31.71
N ALA A 554 -4.96 7.33 -32.15
CA ALA A 554 -5.33 5.94 -31.84
C ALA A 554 -6.15 5.33 -32.98
N ALA A 555 -5.81 4.11 -33.41
CA ALA A 555 -6.58 3.32 -34.38
C ALA A 555 -6.69 1.86 -33.90
N ALA A 556 -7.85 1.24 -34.13
CA ALA A 556 -8.32 0.00 -33.49
C ALA A 556 -7.98 -1.31 -34.25
N ARG A 557 -8.02 -2.45 -33.54
CA ARG A 557 -7.80 -3.84 -34.02
C ARG A 557 -8.88 -4.81 -33.49
N GLN A 558 -8.89 -6.06 -33.99
CA GLN A 558 -10.04 -6.99 -34.10
C GLN A 558 -10.09 -8.19 -33.11
N PRO A 559 -11.28 -8.83 -32.93
CA PRO A 559 -11.64 -9.69 -31.78
C PRO A 559 -11.63 -11.21 -32.04
N VAL A 560 -11.64 -12.02 -30.95
CA VAL A 560 -11.85 -13.50 -30.91
C VAL A 560 -12.67 -13.91 -29.65
N ASP A 561 -13.42 -15.01 -29.75
CA ASP A 561 -14.58 -15.43 -28.91
C ASP A 561 -14.29 -16.62 -27.94
N VAL A 562 -14.83 -16.62 -26.70
CA VAL A 562 -14.76 -17.75 -25.71
C VAL A 562 -15.89 -17.70 -24.65
N THR A 563 -16.38 -18.89 -24.21
CA THR A 563 -17.47 -19.14 -23.21
C THR A 563 -16.98 -19.75 -21.86
N TYR A 564 -17.70 -19.53 -20.74
CA TYR A 564 -17.31 -19.99 -19.37
C TYR A 564 -18.42 -20.65 -18.50
N THR A 565 -18.01 -21.52 -17.55
CA THR A 565 -18.85 -22.27 -16.59
C THR A 565 -18.16 -22.49 -15.24
N SER A 566 -18.61 -21.85 -14.13
CA SER A 566 -18.75 -22.47 -12.79
C SER A 566 -19.13 -21.46 -11.69
N TYR A 567 -20.14 -21.76 -10.87
CA TYR A 567 -20.46 -21.03 -9.63
C TYR A 567 -20.63 -22.00 -8.46
N LYS A 568 -19.72 -22.02 -7.46
CA LYS A 568 -19.99 -22.68 -6.17
C LYS A 568 -19.29 -22.01 -4.97
N ALA A 569 -20.08 -21.90 -3.90
CA ALA A 569 -19.74 -21.95 -2.47
C ALA A 569 -19.32 -20.66 -1.73
N ARG A 570 -20.27 -19.79 -1.40
CA ARG A 570 -20.24 -19.11 -0.09
C ARG A 570 -21.65 -18.89 0.45
N ASN A 571 -21.72 -18.77 1.77
CA ASN A 571 -22.89 -18.70 2.64
C ASN A 571 -23.48 -20.08 2.99
N ARG A 572 -23.60 -20.40 4.27
CA ARG A 572 -24.52 -21.43 4.84
C ARG A 572 -25.51 -20.77 5.82
N GLU A 573 -25.39 -19.45 6.01
CA GLU A 573 -26.04 -18.67 7.06
C GLU A 573 -27.46 -18.22 6.67
N VAL A 574 -27.70 -17.96 5.38
CA VAL A 574 -28.99 -17.42 4.90
C VAL A 574 -30.16 -18.39 5.12
N ALA A 575 -29.88 -19.70 5.18
CA ALA A 575 -30.89 -20.71 5.49
C ALA A 575 -31.43 -20.63 6.94
N ARG A 576 -30.69 -19.99 7.87
CA ARG A 576 -31.11 -19.87 9.29
C ARG A 576 -32.00 -18.66 9.55
N VAL A 577 -31.91 -17.59 8.76
CA VAL A 577 -32.75 -16.37 8.93
C VAL A 577 -34.09 -16.45 8.21
N ALA A 578 -34.25 -17.39 7.27
CA ALA A 578 -35.52 -17.69 6.59
C ALA A 578 -36.67 -18.14 7.52
N VAL A 579 -36.41 -18.35 8.81
CA VAL A 579 -37.44 -18.67 9.83
C VAL A 579 -38.26 -17.43 10.21
N ARG A 580 -37.80 -16.20 9.94
CA ARG A 580 -38.56 -14.95 10.16
C ARG A 580 -39.06 -14.38 8.83
N ARG A 581 -40.12 -14.98 8.27
CA ARG A 581 -40.81 -14.65 6.99
C ARG A 581 -40.72 -13.16 6.54
N PRO A 582 -39.65 -12.70 5.88
CA PRO A 582 -39.62 -11.36 5.31
C PRO A 582 -40.48 -11.41 4.05
N ARG A 583 -41.44 -10.49 3.92
CA ARG A 583 -42.32 -10.42 2.73
C ARG A 583 -41.71 -9.59 1.61
N HIS A 584 -40.76 -8.71 1.90
CA HIS A 584 -40.22 -7.77 0.93
C HIS A 584 -38.71 -7.92 0.79
N PHE A 585 -38.25 -7.91 -0.46
CA PHE A 585 -36.85 -7.94 -0.84
C PHE A 585 -36.52 -6.78 -1.78
N VAL A 586 -35.26 -6.39 -1.81
CA VAL A 586 -34.73 -5.41 -2.75
C VAL A 586 -33.66 -6.09 -3.59
N PHE A 587 -33.85 -6.10 -4.91
CA PHE A 587 -32.84 -6.51 -5.86
C PHE A 587 -31.90 -5.35 -6.15
N GLU A 588 -30.66 -5.50 -5.71
CA GLU A 588 -29.60 -4.53 -5.86
C GLU A 588 -28.50 -5.05 -6.79
N TYR A 589 -28.04 -4.16 -7.67
CA TYR A 589 -27.13 -4.51 -8.76
C TYR A 589 -26.06 -3.42 -9.01
N ARG A 590 -26.00 -2.39 -8.16
CA ARG A 590 -25.10 -1.22 -8.26
C ARG A 590 -24.14 -1.14 -7.06
N GLU A 591 -23.79 0.06 -6.61
CA GLU A 591 -22.76 0.31 -5.58
C GLU A 591 -23.09 -0.26 -4.19
N ARG A 592 -24.32 -0.75 -3.99
CA ARG A 592 -24.80 -1.35 -2.74
C ARG A 592 -24.77 -2.89 -2.75
N ILE A 593 -24.14 -3.53 -3.74
CA ILE A 593 -23.85 -4.98 -3.72
C ILE A 593 -22.92 -5.37 -2.55
N GLY A 594 -22.11 -4.43 -2.03
CA GLY A 594 -21.27 -4.66 -0.84
C GLY A 594 -22.08 -4.67 0.46
N ALA A 595 -21.82 -5.64 1.33
CA ALA A 595 -22.51 -5.83 2.62
C ALA A 595 -22.47 -4.58 3.52
N GLU A 596 -21.30 -3.96 3.67
CA GLU A 596 -21.09 -2.78 4.49
C GLU A 596 -21.96 -1.59 4.03
N ARG A 597 -22.01 -1.35 2.72
CA ARG A 597 -22.79 -0.25 2.14
C ARG A 597 -24.28 -0.48 2.27
N TRP A 598 -24.72 -1.74 2.13
CA TRP A 598 -26.10 -2.10 2.42
C TRP A 598 -26.46 -1.82 3.89
N GLY A 599 -25.62 -2.28 4.82
CA GLY A 599 -25.81 -2.08 6.26
C GLY A 599 -25.91 -0.59 6.64
N ALA A 600 -25.02 0.24 6.08
CA ALA A 600 -25.00 1.69 6.31
C ALA A 600 -26.29 2.39 5.86
N VAL A 601 -26.83 2.04 4.69
CA VAL A 601 -28.05 2.65 4.14
C VAL A 601 -29.30 2.13 4.84
N ALA A 602 -29.37 0.82 5.07
CA ALA A 602 -30.53 0.18 5.67
C ALA A 602 -30.64 0.41 7.19
N LYS A 603 -29.59 0.93 7.84
CA LYS A 603 -29.43 0.98 9.31
C LYS A 603 -29.77 -0.38 9.94
N ALA A 604 -29.43 -1.44 9.23
CA ALA A 604 -29.85 -2.79 9.57
C ALA A 604 -28.86 -3.40 10.57
N PRO A 605 -29.34 -4.12 11.60
CA PRO A 605 -28.44 -4.90 12.44
C PRO A 605 -27.66 -5.92 11.61
N GLU A 606 -26.50 -6.33 12.09
CA GLU A 606 -25.51 -7.14 11.35
C GLU A 606 -26.11 -8.48 10.84
N ASP A 607 -27.11 -9.02 11.55
CA ASP A 607 -27.86 -10.23 11.17
C ASP A 607 -28.84 -10.04 9.98
N MET A 608 -29.08 -8.79 9.56
CA MET A 608 -29.94 -8.43 8.43
C MET A 608 -29.18 -8.10 7.13
N VAL A 609 -27.85 -8.16 7.14
CA VAL A 609 -27.02 -7.93 5.94
C VAL A 609 -26.94 -9.19 5.05
N LEU A 610 -27.80 -10.17 5.32
CA LEU A 610 -27.90 -11.40 4.52
C LEU A 610 -28.51 -11.11 3.15
N SER A 611 -27.83 -11.59 2.11
CA SER A 611 -28.23 -11.44 0.71
C SER A 611 -28.29 -12.79 -0.01
N LEU A 612 -29.13 -12.85 -1.06
CA LEU A 612 -29.20 -13.97 -1.99
C LEU A 612 -28.58 -13.56 -3.32
N ALA A 613 -27.49 -14.22 -3.71
CA ALA A 613 -26.97 -14.08 -5.07
C ALA A 613 -27.96 -14.67 -6.08
N CYS A 614 -28.36 -13.87 -7.05
CA CYS A 614 -29.38 -14.23 -8.03
C CYS A 614 -29.12 -13.58 -9.38
N ARG A 615 -29.85 -14.05 -10.38
CA ARG A 615 -29.94 -13.48 -11.72
C ARG A 615 -31.38 -13.08 -11.99
N LEU A 616 -31.59 -11.83 -12.37
CA LEU A 616 -32.85 -11.35 -12.94
C LEU A 616 -32.88 -11.74 -14.42
N GLY A 617 -33.85 -12.57 -14.83
CA GLY A 617 -33.96 -13.10 -16.18
C GLY A 617 -34.48 -12.08 -17.21
N PRO A 618 -34.21 -12.31 -18.51
CA PRO A 618 -34.62 -11.42 -19.59
C PRO A 618 -36.14 -11.22 -19.69
N GLU A 619 -36.94 -12.17 -19.24
CA GLU A 619 -38.40 -12.11 -19.19
C GLU A 619 -38.93 -10.95 -18.33
N ALA A 620 -38.11 -10.43 -17.41
CA ALA A 620 -38.44 -9.21 -16.68
C ALA A 620 -38.49 -7.95 -17.57
N GLY A 621 -37.91 -7.99 -18.78
CA GLY A 621 -37.91 -6.89 -19.74
C GLY A 621 -36.89 -5.79 -19.47
N TYR A 622 -35.82 -6.10 -18.73
CA TYR A 622 -34.76 -5.16 -18.35
C TYR A 622 -33.38 -5.61 -18.83
N ARG A 623 -32.48 -4.64 -19.00
CA ARG A 623 -31.03 -4.83 -19.12
C ARG A 623 -30.29 -3.81 -18.26
N ARG A 624 -29.04 -4.10 -17.90
CA ARG A 624 -28.17 -3.17 -17.17
C ARG A 624 -27.29 -2.38 -18.13
N SER A 625 -27.28 -1.06 -17.95
CA SER A 625 -26.53 -0.12 -18.78
C SER A 625 -25.90 0.99 -17.94
N MET A 626 -24.76 1.53 -18.36
CA MET A 626 -24.22 2.79 -17.84
C MET A 626 -25.10 3.96 -18.28
N CYS A 627 -26.23 4.17 -17.60
CA CYS A 627 -27.25 5.11 -18.07
C CYS A 627 -27.89 6.00 -17.00
N LEU A 628 -27.44 5.96 -15.75
CA LEU A 628 -27.95 6.81 -14.68
C LEU A 628 -26.97 7.93 -14.38
N ARG A 629 -27.21 9.10 -14.95
CA ARG A 629 -26.50 10.33 -14.55
C ARG A 629 -27.01 10.79 -13.20
N ASN A 630 -26.10 11.16 -12.30
CA ASN A 630 -26.46 11.70 -10.99
C ASN A 630 -25.99 13.15 -10.81
N SER A 631 -26.48 13.78 -9.76
CA SER A 631 -26.13 15.15 -9.37
C SER A 631 -24.65 15.33 -9.00
N TYR A 632 -23.87 14.26 -8.87
CA TYR A 632 -22.44 14.30 -8.58
C TYR A 632 -21.56 14.33 -9.84
N GLY A 633 -22.16 14.44 -11.03
CA GLY A 633 -21.40 14.57 -12.28
C GLY A 633 -20.77 13.27 -12.77
N PHE A 634 -21.43 12.13 -12.56
CA PHE A 634 -21.01 10.87 -13.16
C PHE A 634 -22.19 10.01 -13.62
N THR A 635 -21.90 9.03 -14.47
CA THR A 635 -22.86 8.02 -14.92
C THR A 635 -22.64 6.72 -14.16
N ALA A 636 -23.69 6.25 -13.51
CA ALA A 636 -23.75 4.98 -12.80
C ALA A 636 -24.51 3.92 -13.62
N PRO A 637 -24.28 2.62 -13.36
CA PRO A 637 -25.09 1.57 -13.95
C PRO A 637 -26.52 1.63 -13.42
N ALA A 638 -27.50 1.43 -14.30
CA ALA A 638 -28.91 1.27 -13.94
C ALA A 638 -29.57 0.21 -14.84
N LEU A 639 -30.65 -0.39 -14.33
CA LEU A 639 -31.57 -1.14 -15.15
C LEU A 639 -32.38 -0.17 -15.99
N MET A 640 -32.55 -0.49 -17.26
CA MET A 640 -33.46 0.22 -18.16
C MET A 640 -34.39 -0.77 -18.83
N ARG A 641 -35.64 -0.35 -19.03
CA ARG A 641 -36.65 -1.16 -19.71
C ARG A 641 -36.30 -1.25 -21.20
N ASP A 642 -36.08 -2.46 -21.69
CA ASP A 642 -35.73 -2.69 -23.09
C ASP A 642 -36.17 -4.11 -23.49
N VAL A 643 -37.41 -4.24 -23.96
CA VAL A 643 -37.98 -5.56 -24.30
C VAL A 643 -37.23 -6.25 -25.45
N GLY A 644 -36.58 -5.48 -26.33
CA GLY A 644 -35.81 -6.03 -27.46
C GLY A 644 -34.37 -6.40 -27.13
N GLY A 645 -33.80 -5.78 -26.09
CA GLY A 645 -32.42 -5.98 -25.62
C GLY A 645 -32.29 -6.57 -24.21
N ALA A 646 -33.40 -7.00 -23.59
CA ALA A 646 -33.42 -7.57 -22.25
C ALA A 646 -32.53 -8.80 -22.17
N ARG A 647 -31.81 -8.93 -21.05
CA ARG A 647 -30.84 -10.01 -20.83
C ARG A 647 -30.76 -10.36 -19.35
N GLY A 648 -30.23 -11.54 -19.06
CA GLY A 648 -29.94 -11.93 -17.68
C GLY A 648 -28.98 -10.93 -17.04
N VAL A 649 -29.28 -10.47 -15.83
CA VAL A 649 -28.44 -9.55 -15.05
C VAL A 649 -28.29 -10.06 -13.63
N ASN A 650 -27.06 -10.29 -13.21
CA ASN A 650 -26.77 -10.73 -11.85
C ASN A 650 -26.87 -9.60 -10.82
N GLY A 651 -27.18 -9.95 -9.58
CA GLY A 651 -27.24 -9.03 -8.45
C GLY A 651 -27.57 -9.77 -7.16
N LEU A 652 -27.95 -9.01 -6.14
CA LEU A 652 -28.25 -9.52 -4.81
C LEU A 652 -29.67 -9.17 -4.41
N LEU A 653 -30.40 -10.14 -3.85
CA LEU A 653 -31.64 -9.86 -3.12
C LEU A 653 -31.31 -9.66 -1.65
N TYR A 654 -31.52 -8.45 -1.17
CA TYR A 654 -31.46 -8.14 0.25
C TYR A 654 -32.86 -8.17 0.87
N VAL A 655 -32.94 -8.50 2.15
CA VAL A 655 -34.17 -8.29 2.92
C VAL A 655 -34.43 -6.79 3.00
N ALA A 656 -35.67 -6.37 2.70
CA ALA A 656 -36.04 -4.97 2.81
C ALA A 656 -35.85 -4.45 4.25
N PRO A 657 -35.48 -3.17 4.45
CA PRO A 657 -35.29 -2.60 5.78
C PRO A 657 -36.51 -2.80 6.69
N MET A 658 -36.27 -2.94 7.99
CA MET A 658 -37.34 -3.17 8.99
C MET A 658 -38.44 -2.12 8.97
N ALA A 659 -38.14 -0.90 8.54
CA ALA A 659 -39.14 0.16 8.36
C ALA A 659 -40.25 -0.26 7.37
N TRP A 660 -39.92 -1.03 6.33
CA TRP A 660 -40.87 -1.52 5.33
C TRP A 660 -41.71 -2.68 5.89
N LEU A 661 -41.12 -3.46 6.81
CA LEU A 661 -41.76 -4.64 7.39
C LEU A 661 -42.81 -4.30 8.46
N ARG A 662 -42.79 -3.08 9.04
CA ARG A 662 -43.76 -2.66 10.06
C ARG A 662 -45.15 -2.38 9.50
N ASP A 663 -45.22 -1.78 8.32
CA ASP A 663 -46.47 -1.29 7.75
C ASP A 663 -47.06 -2.21 6.68
N GLY A 664 -46.30 -3.25 6.26
CA GLY A 664 -46.76 -4.25 5.29
C GLY A 664 -46.83 -3.75 3.84
N GLU A 665 -46.41 -2.52 3.60
CA GLU A 665 -46.31 -1.88 2.28
C GLU A 665 -44.95 -1.21 2.14
N ALA A 666 -44.44 -1.12 0.90
CA ALA A 666 -43.24 -0.37 0.61
C ALA A 666 -43.49 1.13 0.88
N PRO A 667 -42.49 1.88 1.39
CA PRO A 667 -42.66 3.30 1.71
C PRO A 667 -43.07 4.09 0.46
N GLY A 668 -43.77 5.21 0.67
CA GLY A 668 -43.97 6.20 -0.39
C GLY A 668 -42.62 6.73 -0.92
N PRO A 669 -42.60 7.36 -2.12
CA PRO A 669 -41.38 7.85 -2.75
C PRO A 669 -40.48 8.69 -1.83
N ASP A 670 -41.08 9.56 -1.02
CA ASP A 670 -40.36 10.47 -0.11
C ASP A 670 -39.70 9.76 1.09
N ALA A 671 -40.10 8.53 1.39
CA ALA A 671 -39.59 7.73 2.50
C ALA A 671 -38.75 6.52 2.03
N ASP A 672 -38.56 6.38 0.72
CA ASP A 672 -37.75 5.31 0.13
C ASP A 672 -36.28 5.71 0.08
N LEU A 673 -35.50 5.23 1.06
CA LEU A 673 -34.07 5.49 1.19
C LEU A 673 -33.22 5.02 -0.01
N PHE A 674 -33.78 4.16 -0.86
CA PHE A 674 -33.08 3.66 -2.03
C PHE A 674 -33.45 4.41 -3.33
N LEU A 675 -34.52 5.21 -3.30
CA LEU A 675 -34.98 6.01 -4.42
C LEU A 675 -34.12 7.27 -4.57
N GLY A 676 -33.03 7.15 -5.35
CA GLY A 676 -32.20 8.27 -5.75
C GLY A 676 -32.79 9.09 -6.91
N GLU A 677 -32.19 10.24 -7.17
CA GLU A 677 -32.53 11.09 -8.32
C GLU A 677 -32.44 10.30 -9.64
N GLY A 678 -33.47 10.44 -10.50
CA GLY A 678 -33.53 9.79 -11.80
C GLY A 678 -33.92 8.30 -11.79
N LEU A 679 -34.28 7.75 -10.63
CA LEU A 679 -34.77 6.37 -10.51
C LEU A 679 -36.28 6.30 -10.33
N GLU A 680 -36.87 5.21 -10.79
CA GLU A 680 -38.22 4.78 -10.42
C GLU A 680 -38.17 3.39 -9.77
N ARG A 681 -39.02 3.16 -8.78
CA ARG A 681 -39.16 1.84 -8.15
C ARG A 681 -40.12 0.98 -8.95
N VAL A 682 -39.72 -0.25 -9.22
CA VAL A 682 -40.57 -1.25 -9.89
C VAL A 682 -40.66 -2.52 -9.05
N GLU A 683 -41.83 -3.15 -9.09
CA GLU A 683 -42.05 -4.46 -8.49
C GLU A 683 -41.75 -5.55 -9.53
N LEU A 684 -41.02 -6.58 -9.10
CA LEU A 684 -40.63 -7.73 -9.88
C LEU A 684 -41.22 -9.00 -9.27
N SER A 685 -41.65 -9.92 -10.15
CA SER A 685 -42.13 -11.23 -9.73
C SER A 685 -40.96 -12.13 -9.30
N PRO A 686 -41.09 -12.92 -8.21
CA PRO A 686 -40.10 -13.93 -7.84
C PRO A 686 -39.75 -14.92 -8.96
N GLU A 687 -40.67 -15.16 -9.90
CA GLU A 687 -40.45 -16.06 -11.03
C GLU A 687 -39.46 -15.52 -12.06
N HIS A 688 -39.15 -14.21 -12.02
CA HIS A 688 -38.13 -13.59 -12.85
C HIS A 688 -36.70 -13.82 -12.33
N PHE A 689 -36.53 -14.53 -11.21
CA PHE A 689 -35.24 -14.69 -10.55
C PHE A 689 -34.77 -16.14 -10.52
N GLU A 690 -33.53 -16.33 -10.95
CA GLU A 690 -32.76 -17.56 -10.74
C GLU A 690 -31.81 -17.36 -9.55
N VAL A 691 -32.00 -18.09 -8.46
CA VAL A 691 -31.07 -18.05 -7.32
C VAL A 691 -29.84 -18.88 -7.65
N LEU A 692 -28.66 -18.26 -7.61
CA LEU A 692 -27.41 -18.90 -8.06
C LEU A 692 -26.88 -19.95 -7.08
N ASN A 693 -27.36 -19.91 -5.83
CA ASN A 693 -27.04 -20.89 -4.80
C ASN A 693 -28.17 -21.92 -4.68
N ASN A 694 -27.89 -23.17 -5.05
CA ASN A 694 -28.86 -24.28 -5.11
C ASN A 694 -29.54 -24.68 -3.78
N TRP A 695 -29.03 -24.21 -2.64
CA TRP A 695 -29.59 -24.46 -1.31
C TRP A 695 -30.39 -23.25 -0.77
N MET A 696 -30.47 -22.17 -1.53
CA MET A 696 -31.28 -20.99 -1.23
C MET A 696 -32.53 -20.97 -2.12
N THR A 697 -33.66 -20.48 -1.59
CA THR A 697 -34.89 -20.26 -2.36
C THR A 697 -35.52 -18.94 -1.96
N ILE A 698 -36.08 -18.21 -2.93
CA ILE A 698 -36.91 -17.04 -2.63
C ILE A 698 -38.18 -17.52 -1.93
N PRO A 699 -38.56 -16.96 -0.77
CA PRO A 699 -39.78 -17.37 -0.06
C PRO A 699 -41.04 -17.24 -0.93
N PRO A 700 -41.98 -18.20 -0.89
CA PRO A 700 -43.25 -18.07 -1.58
C PRO A 700 -44.01 -16.81 -1.13
N GLY A 701 -44.53 -16.04 -2.08
CA GLY A 701 -45.23 -14.79 -1.81
C GLY A 701 -44.34 -13.62 -1.42
N ALA A 702 -43.03 -13.71 -1.65
CA ALA A 702 -42.12 -12.57 -1.56
C ALA A 702 -42.47 -11.52 -2.63
N THR A 703 -42.44 -10.26 -2.25
CA THR A 703 -42.48 -9.12 -3.17
C THR A 703 -41.06 -8.59 -3.34
N ILE A 704 -40.60 -8.46 -4.57
CA ILE A 704 -39.24 -7.99 -4.87
C ILE A 704 -39.34 -6.61 -5.51
N TYR A 705 -38.60 -5.66 -4.98
CA TYR A 705 -38.48 -4.32 -5.57
C TYR A 705 -37.10 -4.13 -6.19
N THR A 706 -37.02 -3.36 -7.27
CA THR A 706 -35.76 -2.84 -7.78
C THR A 706 -35.94 -1.40 -8.23
N TYR A 707 -34.83 -0.74 -8.58
CA TYR A 707 -34.79 0.64 -9.01
C TYR A 707 -34.25 0.69 -10.43
N VAL A 708 -35.00 1.33 -11.33
CA VAL A 708 -34.66 1.42 -12.75
C VAL A 708 -34.52 2.89 -13.14
N ALA A 709 -33.72 3.20 -14.16
CA ALA A 709 -33.56 4.57 -14.64
C ALA A 709 -34.86 5.07 -15.28
N ALA A 710 -35.45 6.12 -14.69
CA ALA A 710 -36.66 6.76 -15.22
C ALA A 710 -36.40 7.48 -16.55
N THR A 711 -35.19 8.01 -16.73
CA THR A 711 -34.74 8.65 -17.97
C THR A 711 -33.29 8.24 -18.24
N PRO A 712 -33.07 7.08 -18.89
CA PRO A 712 -31.72 6.58 -19.13
C PRO A 712 -30.98 7.51 -20.09
N GLN A 713 -29.78 7.94 -19.69
CA GLN A 713 -28.90 8.81 -20.47
C GLN A 713 -27.49 8.20 -20.49
N PRO A 714 -26.87 8.02 -21.67
CA PRO A 714 -25.56 7.39 -21.76
C PRO A 714 -24.47 8.26 -21.13
N PRO A 715 -23.26 7.72 -20.90
CA PRO A 715 -22.15 8.50 -20.38
C PRO A 715 -21.83 9.65 -21.34
N SER A 716 -21.35 10.74 -20.78
CA SER A 716 -20.94 11.92 -21.54
C SER A 716 -19.74 12.55 -20.90
N PHE A 717 -19.18 13.57 -21.56
CA PHE A 717 -18.07 14.32 -21.01
C PHE A 717 -18.34 14.80 -19.58
N ASP A 718 -19.50 15.43 -19.34
CA ASP A 718 -19.88 15.99 -18.03
C ASP A 718 -20.32 14.93 -17.00
N PHE A 719 -20.60 13.71 -17.47
CA PHE A 719 -21.04 12.60 -16.63
C PHE A 719 -20.29 11.31 -17.03
N PRO A 720 -18.97 11.22 -16.79
CA PRO A 720 -18.19 10.03 -17.11
C PRO A 720 -18.62 8.82 -16.29
N ILE A 721 -18.27 7.63 -16.75
CA ILE A 721 -18.10 6.46 -15.88
C ILE A 721 -16.88 6.72 -14.98
N ARG A 722 -17.02 6.57 -13.67
CA ARG A 722 -15.89 6.68 -12.72
C ARG A 722 -15.34 5.31 -12.38
N GLN A 723 -14.02 5.13 -12.49
CA GLN A 723 -13.36 3.87 -12.15
C GLN A 723 -13.54 3.50 -10.67
N SER A 724 -13.50 4.47 -9.75
CA SER A 724 -13.73 4.24 -8.31
C SER A 724 -15.11 3.64 -8.02
N LEU A 725 -16.13 4.00 -8.81
CA LEU A 725 -17.46 3.42 -8.75
C LEU A 725 -17.45 1.97 -9.23
N ILE A 726 -16.75 1.68 -10.33
CA ILE A 726 -16.61 0.30 -10.84
C ILE A 726 -15.87 -0.57 -9.82
N ASP A 727 -14.76 -0.07 -9.25
CA ASP A 727 -14.00 -0.78 -8.23
C ASP A 727 -14.84 -1.08 -6.99
N THR A 728 -15.69 -0.13 -6.59
CA THR A 728 -16.65 -0.33 -5.50
C THR A 728 -17.62 -1.48 -5.80
N ILE A 729 -18.23 -1.47 -6.99
CA ILE A 729 -19.26 -2.44 -7.36
C ILE A 729 -18.64 -3.83 -7.47
N LEU A 730 -17.52 -3.94 -8.18
CA LEU A 730 -16.82 -5.22 -8.36
C LEU A 730 -16.19 -5.71 -7.06
N GLY A 731 -15.78 -4.82 -6.16
CA GLY A 731 -15.42 -5.17 -4.78
C GLY A 731 -16.58 -5.82 -4.03
N GLY A 732 -17.80 -5.26 -4.16
CA GLY A 732 -19.01 -5.88 -3.65
C GLY A 732 -19.28 -7.24 -4.28
N CYS A 733 -19.20 -7.35 -5.60
CA CYS A 733 -19.36 -8.62 -6.31
C CYS A 733 -18.38 -9.70 -5.82
N LEU A 734 -17.12 -9.34 -5.58
CA LEU A 734 -16.06 -10.24 -5.14
C LEU A 734 -16.31 -10.81 -3.73
N GLN A 735 -17.06 -10.10 -2.88
CA GLN A 735 -17.45 -10.61 -1.55
C GLN A 735 -18.34 -11.86 -1.63
N HIS A 736 -19.09 -12.04 -2.73
CA HIS A 736 -20.15 -13.04 -2.86
C HIS A 736 -19.82 -14.24 -3.75
N SER A 737 -18.64 -14.25 -4.38
CA SER A 737 -18.12 -15.41 -5.12
C SER A 737 -16.79 -15.90 -4.55
N MET A 738 -16.49 -17.19 -4.66
CA MET A 738 -15.15 -17.75 -4.34
C MET A 738 -14.06 -17.37 -5.38
N GLY A 739 -14.37 -16.45 -6.28
CA GLY A 739 -13.57 -16.10 -7.44
C GLY A 739 -14.15 -14.88 -8.15
N ALA A 740 -13.74 -14.64 -9.39
CA ALA A 740 -14.11 -13.44 -10.15
C ALA A 740 -15.39 -13.60 -10.99
N ASP A 741 -16.05 -14.77 -10.97
CA ASP A 741 -17.14 -15.09 -11.90
C ASP A 741 -18.36 -14.17 -11.75
N PHE A 742 -18.75 -13.85 -10.51
CA PHE A 742 -19.88 -12.93 -10.28
C PHE A 742 -19.52 -11.50 -10.72
N CYS A 743 -18.26 -11.10 -10.60
CA CYS A 743 -17.75 -9.85 -11.14
C CYS A 743 -17.73 -9.87 -12.68
N ALA A 744 -17.32 -10.99 -13.28
CA ALA A 744 -17.25 -11.19 -14.72
C ALA A 744 -18.63 -11.09 -15.36
N GLU A 745 -19.60 -11.87 -14.85
CA GLU A 745 -21.00 -11.76 -15.31
C GLU A 745 -21.51 -10.33 -15.10
N TRP A 746 -21.10 -9.66 -14.02
CA TRP A 746 -21.51 -8.27 -13.82
C TRP A 746 -21.03 -7.36 -14.94
N VAL A 747 -19.75 -7.45 -15.29
CA VAL A 747 -19.13 -6.70 -16.39
C VAL A 747 -19.78 -7.07 -17.72
N ASP A 748 -19.90 -8.37 -18.01
CA ASP A 748 -20.37 -8.91 -19.28
C ASP A 748 -21.85 -8.59 -19.57
N THR A 749 -22.68 -8.43 -18.53
CA THR A 749 -24.10 -8.09 -18.72
C THR A 749 -24.38 -6.60 -18.53
N THR A 750 -23.35 -5.75 -18.39
CA THR A 750 -23.48 -4.29 -18.34
C THR A 750 -23.04 -3.69 -19.66
N ASP A 751 -23.92 -2.97 -20.35
CA ASP A 751 -23.56 -2.22 -21.57
C ASP A 751 -23.38 -0.71 -21.29
N GLY A 752 -23.16 0.08 -22.35
CA GLY A 752 -22.97 1.53 -22.24
C GLY A 752 -21.55 1.96 -21.84
N TRP A 753 -20.57 1.06 -21.90
CA TRP A 753 -19.15 1.39 -21.69
C TRP A 753 -18.58 2.33 -22.76
N ALA A 754 -19.11 2.25 -23.98
CA ALA A 754 -18.88 3.21 -25.07
C ALA A 754 -20.21 3.61 -25.73
N LEU A 755 -20.21 4.76 -26.37
CA LEU A 755 -21.31 5.21 -27.22
C LEU A 755 -21.37 4.40 -28.52
N PRO A 756 -22.52 4.40 -29.23
CA PRO A 756 -22.66 3.72 -30.52
C PRO A 756 -21.64 4.17 -31.61
N ASP A 757 -21.06 5.35 -31.47
CA ASP A 757 -20.02 5.89 -32.36
C ASP A 757 -18.58 5.52 -31.93
N GLY A 758 -18.44 4.71 -30.86
CA GLY A 758 -17.16 4.26 -30.33
C GLY A 758 -16.51 5.20 -29.31
N ARG A 759 -17.08 6.38 -29.05
CA ARG A 759 -16.54 7.29 -28.02
C ARG A 759 -16.70 6.70 -26.61
N VAL A 760 -15.67 6.86 -25.78
CA VAL A 760 -15.63 6.37 -24.40
C VAL A 760 -15.51 7.55 -23.45
N TYR A 761 -16.48 7.71 -22.55
CA TYR A 761 -16.45 8.69 -21.47
C TYR A 761 -16.22 7.96 -20.14
N TRP A 762 -14.97 7.54 -19.92
CA TRP A 762 -14.56 6.81 -18.73
C TRP A 762 -13.37 7.49 -18.08
N LEU A 763 -13.60 8.01 -16.88
CA LEU A 763 -12.62 8.64 -16.02
C LEU A 763 -12.03 7.61 -15.03
N ASN A 764 -10.71 7.44 -15.07
CA ASN A 764 -9.94 6.72 -14.07
C ASN A 764 -9.61 7.64 -12.88
N ASP A 765 -10.63 7.90 -12.05
CA ASP A 765 -10.59 8.79 -10.88
C ASP A 765 -9.99 8.15 -9.62
N ARG A 766 -9.27 7.03 -9.72
CA ARG A 766 -8.62 6.45 -8.55
C ARG A 766 -7.62 7.47 -7.99
N HIS A 767 -7.59 7.63 -6.67
CA HIS A 767 -6.68 8.55 -5.96
C HIS A 767 -5.23 8.45 -6.45
N ILE A 768 -4.81 7.24 -6.82
CA ILE A 768 -3.64 7.05 -7.67
C ILE A 768 -4.02 6.17 -8.87
N GLY A 769 -4.57 6.80 -9.92
CA GLY A 769 -5.00 6.15 -11.18
C GLY A 769 -4.01 5.16 -11.78
N ARG A 770 -2.72 5.47 -11.67
CA ARG A 770 -1.62 4.60 -12.13
C ARG A 770 -1.08 3.66 -11.04
N ARG A 771 -1.49 3.80 -9.78
CA ARG A 771 -1.11 2.94 -8.65
C ARG A 771 -2.28 2.47 -7.79
N PRO A 772 -3.29 1.87 -8.41
CA PRO A 772 -4.45 1.33 -7.68
C PRO A 772 -4.06 0.41 -6.52
N TRP A 773 -2.92 -0.30 -6.59
CA TRP A 773 -2.48 -1.20 -5.52
C TRP A 773 -2.17 -0.54 -4.18
N MET A 774 -1.88 0.77 -4.15
CA MET A 774 -1.61 1.45 -2.88
C MET A 774 -2.87 1.68 -2.06
N ALA A 775 -4.06 1.71 -2.69
CA ALA A 775 -5.33 1.98 -2.02
C ALA A 775 -6.32 0.81 -2.11
N LEU A 776 -6.21 -0.04 -3.13
CA LEU A 776 -7.17 -1.11 -3.44
C LEU A 776 -6.56 -2.52 -3.25
N GLY A 777 -5.34 -2.62 -2.73
CA GLY A 777 -4.63 -3.89 -2.58
C GLY A 777 -4.45 -4.63 -3.90
N GLY A 778 -4.65 -5.95 -3.93
CA GLY A 778 -4.54 -6.77 -5.15
C GLY A 778 -5.79 -6.77 -6.05
N SER A 779 -6.95 -6.39 -5.52
CA SER A 779 -8.26 -6.64 -6.14
C SER A 779 -8.51 -5.83 -7.42
N TYR A 780 -7.92 -4.64 -7.55
CA TYR A 780 -8.04 -3.84 -8.78
C TYR A 780 -7.55 -4.59 -10.02
N LYS A 781 -6.54 -5.48 -9.88
CA LYS A 781 -6.03 -6.27 -11.00
C LYS A 781 -7.10 -7.21 -11.52
N ILE A 782 -7.89 -7.79 -10.61
CA ILE A 782 -9.01 -8.64 -10.95
C ILE A 782 -10.02 -7.82 -11.75
N PHE A 783 -10.39 -6.63 -11.26
CA PHE A 783 -11.39 -5.78 -11.90
C PHE A 783 -10.98 -5.31 -13.29
N ASP A 784 -9.74 -4.82 -13.40
CA ASP A 784 -9.18 -4.39 -14.68
C ASP A 784 -9.07 -5.58 -15.64
N ARG A 785 -8.60 -6.74 -15.18
CA ARG A 785 -8.52 -7.95 -15.99
C ARG A 785 -9.90 -8.39 -16.51
N LEU A 786 -10.93 -8.36 -15.67
CA LEU A 786 -12.29 -8.74 -16.07
C LEU A 786 -12.84 -7.90 -17.21
N VAL A 787 -12.64 -6.57 -17.16
CA VAL A 787 -13.07 -5.69 -18.27
C VAL A 787 -12.16 -5.88 -19.49
N TYR A 788 -10.86 -6.03 -19.28
CA TYR A 788 -9.89 -6.19 -20.37
C TYR A 788 -10.07 -7.48 -21.15
N GLU A 789 -10.35 -8.59 -20.46
CA GLU A 789 -10.51 -9.93 -21.04
C GLU A 789 -11.96 -10.23 -21.43
N SER A 790 -12.91 -9.32 -21.15
CA SER A 790 -14.32 -9.52 -21.52
C SER A 790 -14.46 -9.65 -23.03
N THR A 791 -15.12 -10.73 -23.44
CA THR A 791 -15.53 -11.00 -24.83
C THR A 791 -16.98 -10.61 -25.08
N SER A 792 -17.67 -10.08 -24.07
CA SER A 792 -19.09 -9.76 -24.17
C SER A 792 -19.33 -8.66 -25.19
N PRO A 793 -20.39 -8.77 -26.04
CA PRO A 793 -20.78 -7.68 -26.93
C PRO A 793 -21.20 -6.40 -26.19
N CYS A 794 -21.42 -6.47 -24.87
CA CYS A 794 -21.70 -5.30 -24.04
C CYS A 794 -20.46 -4.45 -23.77
N VAL A 795 -19.26 -5.06 -23.78
CA VAL A 795 -18.00 -4.46 -23.39
C VAL A 795 -17.14 -4.31 -24.64
N PRO A 796 -17.05 -3.11 -25.24
CA PRO A 796 -16.26 -2.92 -26.45
C PRO A 796 -14.80 -3.31 -26.22
N GLU A 797 -14.18 -3.97 -27.19
CA GLU A 797 -12.80 -4.42 -27.08
C GLU A 797 -11.86 -3.25 -26.76
N GLY A 798 -11.01 -3.43 -25.75
CA GLY A 798 -10.06 -2.40 -25.32
C GLY A 798 -10.69 -1.18 -24.66
N VAL A 799 -11.99 -1.18 -24.32
CA VAL A 799 -12.66 -0.05 -23.67
C VAL A 799 -11.98 0.37 -22.37
N LEU A 800 -11.44 -0.59 -21.61
CA LEU A 800 -10.64 -0.31 -20.42
C LEU A 800 -9.40 0.54 -20.74
N LEU A 801 -8.74 0.28 -21.87
CA LEU A 801 -7.56 1.04 -22.28
C LEU A 801 -7.91 2.46 -22.75
N GLN A 802 -9.19 2.71 -23.04
CA GLN A 802 -9.68 4.03 -23.43
C GLN A 802 -10.08 4.91 -22.26
N ARG A 803 -10.07 4.39 -21.01
CA ARG A 803 -10.22 5.23 -19.82
C ARG A 803 -9.11 6.27 -19.76
N ARG A 804 -9.42 7.44 -19.24
CA ARG A 804 -8.49 8.58 -19.14
C ARG A 804 -8.25 8.94 -17.68
N LEU A 805 -7.04 9.35 -17.34
CA LEU A 805 -6.77 9.98 -16.05
C LEU A 805 -7.45 11.34 -15.94
N PRO A 806 -7.63 11.89 -14.71
CA PRO A 806 -8.24 13.21 -14.53
C PRO A 806 -7.64 14.29 -15.41
N GLU A 807 -6.31 14.32 -15.55
CA GLU A 807 -5.61 15.33 -16.34
C GLU A 807 -5.75 15.11 -17.85
N GLU A 808 -5.86 13.86 -18.28
CA GLU A 808 -6.15 13.51 -19.68
C GLU A 808 -7.61 13.83 -20.02
N TYR A 809 -8.52 13.62 -19.06
CA TYR A 809 -9.95 13.83 -19.20
C TYR A 809 -10.28 15.34 -19.28
N THR A 810 -9.64 16.20 -18.48
CA THR A 810 -9.83 17.66 -18.57
C THR A 810 -9.40 18.22 -19.92
N MET A 811 -8.37 17.66 -20.56
CA MET A 811 -7.92 18.10 -21.89
C MET A 811 -8.92 17.78 -23.00
N VAL A 812 -9.67 16.67 -22.87
CA VAL A 812 -10.74 16.33 -23.82
C VAL A 812 -11.88 17.36 -23.79
N GLN A 813 -12.16 17.97 -22.62
CA GLN A 813 -13.14 19.07 -22.49
C GLN A 813 -12.78 20.24 -23.38
N VAL A 814 -11.50 20.59 -23.37
CA VAL A 814 -10.97 21.72 -24.11
C VAL A 814 -11.09 21.42 -25.59
N SER A 815 -10.69 20.24 -26.08
CA SER A 815 -10.83 19.93 -27.51
C SER A 815 -12.28 19.92 -28.01
N ASP A 816 -13.24 19.32 -27.28
CA ASP A 816 -14.64 19.23 -27.75
C ASP A 816 -15.38 20.57 -27.62
N GLY A 817 -15.14 21.33 -26.55
CA GLY A 817 -15.73 22.65 -26.32
C GLY A 817 -15.09 23.75 -27.16
N ALA A 818 -13.76 23.73 -27.29
CA ALA A 818 -13.01 24.70 -28.08
C ALA A 818 -13.31 24.55 -29.57
N VAL A 819 -13.35 23.36 -30.15
CA VAL A 819 -13.63 23.21 -31.59
C VAL A 819 -15.02 23.79 -31.96
N SER A 820 -16.01 23.68 -31.08
CA SER A 820 -17.34 24.26 -31.27
C SER A 820 -17.38 25.79 -31.09
N ALA A 821 -16.66 26.34 -30.10
CA ALA A 821 -16.62 27.78 -29.84
C ALA A 821 -15.65 28.54 -30.76
N PHE A 822 -14.49 27.97 -31.08
CA PHE A 822 -13.45 28.55 -31.92
C PHE A 822 -13.75 28.44 -33.42
N SER A 823 -14.52 27.45 -33.87
CA SER A 823 -15.01 27.43 -35.26
C SER A 823 -15.89 28.65 -35.59
N GLN A 824 -16.35 29.39 -34.58
CA GLN A 824 -17.10 30.64 -34.72
C GLN A 824 -16.24 31.91 -34.58
N LEU A 825 -14.98 31.82 -34.16
CA LEU A 825 -14.04 32.93 -34.07
C LEU A 825 -13.14 32.95 -35.31
N LYS A 826 -13.21 34.03 -36.10
CA LYS A 826 -12.22 34.22 -37.17
C LYS A 826 -10.92 34.68 -36.53
N ALA A 827 -9.77 34.25 -37.05
CA ALA A 827 -8.45 34.72 -36.58
C ALA A 827 -8.36 36.27 -36.52
N GLN A 828 -9.05 36.94 -37.44
CA GLN A 828 -9.20 38.40 -37.46
C GLN A 828 -9.84 38.98 -36.19
N ASP A 829 -10.78 38.28 -35.55
CA ASP A 829 -11.45 38.76 -34.34
C ASP A 829 -10.51 38.76 -33.12
N LEU A 830 -9.53 37.83 -33.08
CA LEU A 830 -8.50 37.74 -32.03
C LEU A 830 -7.38 38.76 -32.27
N GLU A 831 -6.95 38.93 -33.52
CA GLU A 831 -6.02 40.00 -33.90
C GLU A 831 -6.61 41.38 -33.59
N ASP A 832 -7.84 41.65 -33.99
CA ASP A 832 -8.54 42.91 -33.71
C ASP A 832 -8.76 43.12 -32.20
N MET A 833 -8.76 42.06 -31.38
CA MET A 833 -8.87 42.16 -29.91
C MET A 833 -7.56 42.64 -29.28
N PHE A 834 -6.41 42.18 -29.78
CA PHE A 834 -5.10 42.62 -29.31
C PHE A 834 -4.67 43.95 -29.94
N LEU A 835 -5.05 44.20 -31.20
CA LEU A 835 -4.68 45.39 -31.98
C LEU A 835 -5.63 46.59 -31.80
N SER A 836 -6.83 46.41 -31.22
CA SER A 836 -7.71 47.56 -30.97
C SER A 836 -7.27 48.38 -29.76
N ALA A 837 -6.72 49.56 -30.07
CA ALA A 837 -6.54 50.78 -29.28
C ALA A 837 -5.32 50.87 -28.33
N ASP A 838 -4.41 51.79 -28.70
CA ASP A 838 -3.52 52.61 -27.85
C ASP A 838 -2.85 51.93 -26.64
N VAL A 839 -2.16 50.81 -26.85
CA VAL A 839 -1.25 50.26 -25.84
C VAL A 839 0.18 50.54 -26.27
N GLU A 840 0.80 51.58 -25.69
CA GLU A 840 2.23 51.91 -25.81
C GLU A 840 3.15 50.89 -25.09
N HIS A 841 2.62 49.74 -24.64
CA HIS A 841 3.35 48.66 -23.97
C HIS A 841 3.36 47.41 -24.84
N ASN A 842 4.52 47.10 -25.44
CA ASN A 842 5.07 45.80 -25.91
C ASN A 842 4.16 44.64 -26.39
N GLY A 843 2.87 44.86 -26.68
CA GLY A 843 1.94 43.84 -27.18
C GLY A 843 1.44 42.82 -26.15
N SER A 844 1.66 43.02 -24.85
CA SER A 844 1.10 42.19 -23.77
C SER A 844 -0.21 42.77 -23.21
N ARG A 845 -1.11 41.89 -22.74
CA ARG A 845 -2.34 42.25 -21.99
C ARG A 845 -2.50 41.32 -20.80
N THR A 846 -3.01 41.83 -19.69
CA THR A 846 -3.35 41.01 -18.52
C THR A 846 -4.59 40.15 -18.80
N VAL A 847 -4.74 39.05 -18.08
CA VAL A 847 -5.96 38.22 -18.12
C VAL A 847 -7.19 39.06 -17.80
N HIS A 848 -7.09 39.99 -16.83
CA HIS A 848 -8.17 40.92 -16.51
C HIS A 848 -8.59 41.80 -17.70
N GLU A 849 -7.63 42.36 -18.44
CA GLU A 849 -7.89 43.20 -19.62
C GLU A 849 -8.52 42.42 -20.77
N ILE A 850 -8.07 41.17 -20.99
CA ILE A 850 -8.65 40.27 -21.98
C ILE A 850 -10.10 39.95 -21.61
N GLN A 851 -10.35 39.59 -20.35
CA GLN A 851 -11.71 39.35 -19.85
C GLN A 851 -12.60 40.59 -19.98
N ALA A 852 -12.09 41.78 -19.67
CA ALA A 852 -12.83 43.04 -19.78
C ALA A 852 -13.18 43.37 -21.24
N GLU A 853 -12.26 43.14 -22.17
CA GLU A 853 -12.48 43.32 -23.61
C GLU A 853 -13.56 42.37 -24.15
N LEU A 854 -13.51 41.10 -23.74
CA LEU A 854 -14.51 40.10 -24.13
C LEU A 854 -15.90 40.42 -23.58
N ARG A 855 -15.98 40.91 -22.34
CA ARG A 855 -17.23 41.46 -21.77
C ARG A 855 -17.74 42.62 -22.62
N ARG A 856 -16.86 43.58 -22.97
CA ARG A 856 -17.21 44.76 -23.76
C ARG A 856 -17.76 44.40 -25.13
N ARG A 857 -17.19 43.37 -25.77
CA ARG A 857 -17.62 42.85 -27.08
C ARG A 857 -18.81 41.89 -27.01
N GLY A 858 -19.40 41.67 -25.82
CA GLY A 858 -20.54 40.78 -25.64
C GLY A 858 -20.23 39.30 -25.88
N ARG A 859 -18.95 38.89 -25.77
CA ARG A 859 -18.49 37.50 -25.99
C ARG A 859 -18.55 36.69 -24.70
N VAL A 860 -19.72 36.69 -24.05
CA VAL A 860 -19.95 36.04 -22.74
C VAL A 860 -19.57 34.54 -22.72
N PRO A 861 -19.90 33.72 -23.73
CA PRO A 861 -19.50 32.31 -23.73
C PRO A 861 -17.98 32.10 -23.78
N LEU A 862 -17.26 32.96 -24.52
CA LEU A 862 -15.80 32.87 -24.62
C LEU A 862 -15.13 33.31 -23.32
N LEU A 863 -15.69 34.32 -22.66
CA LEU A 863 -15.26 34.77 -21.34
C LEU A 863 -15.38 33.66 -20.29
N GLU A 864 -16.52 32.96 -20.25
CA GLU A 864 -16.76 31.87 -19.29
C GLU A 864 -15.80 30.70 -19.51
N MET A 865 -15.58 30.33 -20.78
CA MET A 865 -14.59 29.31 -21.17
C MET A 865 -13.16 29.71 -20.75
N LEU A 866 -12.75 30.96 -21.02
CA LEU A 866 -11.41 31.45 -20.67
C LEU A 866 -11.23 31.55 -19.15
N ALA A 867 -12.23 32.04 -18.42
CA ALA A 867 -12.18 32.08 -16.95
C ALA A 867 -12.02 30.67 -16.35
N HIS A 868 -12.69 29.67 -16.91
CA HIS A 868 -12.55 28.29 -16.48
C HIS A 868 -11.19 27.69 -16.84
N THR A 869 -10.65 28.04 -18.01
CA THR A 869 -9.33 27.60 -18.50
C THR A 869 -8.21 28.20 -17.64
N PHE A 870 -8.22 29.51 -17.40
CA PHE A 870 -7.26 30.19 -16.53
C PHE A 870 -7.27 29.65 -15.11
N LYS A 871 -8.47 29.41 -14.56
CA LYS A 871 -8.62 28.79 -13.23
C LYS A 871 -8.07 27.36 -13.18
N ALA A 872 -8.27 26.57 -14.24
CA ALA A 872 -7.74 25.21 -14.32
C ALA A 872 -6.20 25.18 -14.47
N LEU A 873 -5.63 26.17 -15.17
CA LEU A 873 -4.18 26.33 -15.35
C LEU A 873 -3.48 27.01 -14.16
N GLY A 874 -4.24 27.60 -13.23
CA GLY A 874 -3.71 28.32 -12.07
C GLY A 874 -3.10 29.67 -12.43
N VAL A 875 -3.61 30.31 -13.49
CA VAL A 875 -3.17 31.63 -13.96
C VAL A 875 -3.86 32.71 -13.12
N GLU A 876 -3.07 33.65 -12.58
CA GLU A 876 -3.60 34.79 -11.82
C GLU A 876 -4.09 35.91 -12.77
N ASP A 877 -5.10 36.68 -12.34
CA ASP A 877 -5.76 37.70 -13.19
C ASP A 877 -4.80 38.83 -13.64
N ASP A 878 -3.70 39.03 -12.91
CA ASP A 878 -2.69 40.08 -13.14
C ASP A 878 -1.51 39.61 -14.01
N GLU A 879 -1.48 38.34 -14.45
CA GLU A 879 -0.43 37.85 -15.36
C GLU A 879 -0.59 38.43 -16.78
N GLU A 880 0.50 38.96 -17.33
CA GLU A 880 0.56 39.55 -18.67
C GLU A 880 0.94 38.50 -19.73
N TYR A 881 0.21 38.50 -20.85
CA TYR A 881 0.45 37.63 -22.00
C TYR A 881 0.55 38.46 -23.28
N THR A 882 1.59 38.23 -24.08
CA THR A 882 1.60 38.67 -25.48
C THR A 882 0.53 37.93 -26.29
N LEU A 883 0.13 38.46 -27.45
CA LEU A 883 -0.79 37.75 -28.36
C LEU A 883 -0.28 36.32 -28.66
N GLN A 884 1.03 36.18 -28.87
CA GLN A 884 1.64 34.88 -29.16
C GLN A 884 1.58 33.92 -27.96
N GLU A 885 1.91 34.39 -26.76
CA GLU A 885 1.81 33.58 -25.54
C GLU A 885 0.37 33.20 -25.22
N PHE A 886 -0.57 34.12 -25.43
CA PHE A 886 -1.99 33.87 -25.26
C PHE A 886 -2.52 32.83 -26.26
N LEU A 887 -2.13 32.92 -27.53
CA LEU A 887 -2.50 31.93 -28.56
C LEU A 887 -1.85 30.57 -28.29
N MET A 888 -0.61 30.51 -27.80
CA MET A 888 0.02 29.25 -27.34
C MET A 888 -0.70 28.66 -26.13
N LEU A 889 -1.09 29.49 -25.15
CA LEU A 889 -1.83 29.05 -23.96
C LEU A 889 -3.18 28.42 -24.33
N LEU A 890 -3.80 28.87 -25.43
CA LEU A 890 -5.05 28.34 -25.96
C LEU A 890 -4.87 27.19 -26.96
N GLY A 891 -3.62 26.82 -27.29
CA GLY A 891 -3.33 25.77 -28.27
C GLY A 891 -3.71 26.14 -29.71
N LEU A 892 -3.70 27.43 -30.07
CA LEU A 892 -4.14 27.95 -31.38
C LEU A 892 -2.99 28.27 -32.35
N LEU A 893 -1.75 28.18 -31.88
CA LEU A 893 -0.55 28.25 -32.72
C LEU A 893 -0.01 26.83 -32.90
N GLU A 894 -0.18 26.27 -34.10
CA GLU A 894 0.72 25.24 -34.62
C GLU A 894 1.77 25.96 -35.47
N ASP A 895 3.04 25.92 -35.04
CA ASP A 895 4.23 26.56 -35.64
C ASP A 895 4.04 27.96 -36.26
#